data_AF-A0ABD3F160-F1
#
_entry.id   AF-A0ABD3F160-F1
#
_cell.length_a   1.000
_cell.length_b   1.000
_cell.length_c   1.000
_cell.angle_alpha   90.00
_cell.angle_beta   90.00
_cell.angle_gamma   90.00
#
_symmetry.space_group_name_H-M   'P 1'
#
loop_
_entity.id
_entity.type
_entity.pdbx_description
1 polymer ?
#
loop_
_entity_poly.entity_id
_entity_poly.type
_entity_poly.pdbx_seq_one_letter_code
_entity_poly.pdbx_strand_id
1 'polypeptide(L)'
;MVAKRLAPFRAKYGVELGLRVQDRDPETNEVLTATCLFCQLFGRENKPGAQRRPTEKVAVFKPPFRKDSIQIHHVGQHPSKWAEYCALSSDDSRRAFFIAAGASMELSESNVDTVRPRKTQRTSNLNPTSTSVAVRPPNPQQELSTTDSSVHWLINRDIITVLIGIMLPYAASPVPAGQTYQLHAVADFEDMVNSSEAAVDMILARYRAVVKSPVQFQQFVDYLSTSGSLVNTSKMLYATSQPTMAGPFFDERQPPINVAQYARFLCAVNFQKLTDVAKSSGVYSICLQVVPIAPASFFEAQVEYCLQLQLRVFVDGQVMSFHVLSIPLNKRRRSDADGSSGVFEIAETALNVIVPRWKAVMIAVVSDSDNITPVPDDARLLLRNAVAIRFESVLGSGFLRVSCAARQLDALMQKFFTKILGSDEVYSQLTTLVSYVSRQRVLLNAMQTSAPSLSDSQWRSVASVVMWVRHHGASIREHFELQAAFAPPASWWVRVLLAARISHEVLPILEEISGWTTEASVPRDAVVKIRTFLLNWFSVSGPLGIDDPAVAAATARPRDNDSVASKDGKCSIKTSDVLTALQDLGTFVADMLETESEDDTSQSVGQTVKEIAAGIVNLVSGLHSITIDIDGIGGLLSDLPAVLPQDLVKMRGRQFAAVVRPQMERLRLAGWSRQEIDWIEQEFQDLRDVYFREESLKIALESCNYEISFRDSWSCVRGRFKHLQRFCGVMATAYPVDLTGSAGKLSLVGNNLAPISRVSNLPGDVEAGVSDLSVQAALQARQFRRLQAIES
;
A
#
# COMPACT_ATOMS: atom_id res chain seq x y z
N MET A 1 -54.54 26.33 21.87
CA MET A 1 -53.29 26.74 22.54
C MET A 1 -52.51 27.63 21.59
N VAL A 2 -51.87 28.71 22.06
CA VAL A 2 -51.11 29.62 21.18
C VAL A 2 -49.73 29.04 20.88
N ALA A 3 -49.42 28.83 19.59
CA ALA A 3 -48.15 28.25 19.17
C ALA A 3 -46.96 29.19 19.47
N LYS A 4 -45.94 28.67 20.15
CA LYS A 4 -44.66 29.38 20.36
C LYS A 4 -43.95 29.53 19.01
N ARG A 5 -43.53 30.74 18.66
CA ARG A 5 -42.77 31.01 17.43
C ARG A 5 -41.39 30.35 17.51
N LEU A 6 -41.19 29.29 16.73
CA LEU A 6 -39.90 28.66 16.51
C LEU A 6 -39.06 29.55 15.57
N ALA A 7 -37.84 29.89 15.97
CA ALA A 7 -36.88 30.60 15.13
C ALA A 7 -35.68 29.67 14.87
N PRO A 8 -35.68 28.94 13.74
CA PRO A 8 -34.63 27.98 13.42
C PRO A 8 -33.32 28.69 13.07
N PHE A 9 -32.20 27.98 13.22
CA PHE A 9 -30.89 28.48 12.84
C PHE A 9 -30.79 28.67 11.32
N ARG A 10 -30.27 29.81 10.89
CA ARG A 10 -30.02 30.09 9.47
C ARG A 10 -28.53 29.95 9.19
N ALA A 11 -28.14 29.20 8.15
CA ALA A 11 -26.74 28.92 7.84
C ALA A 11 -25.85 30.18 7.79
N LYS A 12 -26.38 31.29 7.25
CA LYS A 12 -25.71 32.59 7.22
C LYS A 12 -25.30 33.14 8.59
N TYR A 13 -25.93 32.73 9.70
CA TYR A 13 -25.53 33.13 11.05
C TYR A 13 -24.13 32.62 11.44
N GLY A 14 -23.60 31.61 10.74
CA GLY A 14 -22.21 31.19 10.94
C GLY A 14 -21.23 32.33 10.66
N VAL A 15 -21.43 33.06 9.57
CA VAL A 15 -20.58 34.20 9.15
C VAL A 15 -21.17 35.55 9.62
N GLU A 16 -22.47 35.76 9.52
CA GLU A 16 -23.13 37.02 9.93
C GLU A 16 -22.98 37.30 11.44
N LEU A 17 -22.85 36.26 12.27
CA LEU A 17 -22.75 36.37 13.73
C LEU A 17 -21.54 35.66 14.35
N GLY A 18 -20.68 34.98 13.60
CA GLY A 18 -19.49 34.30 14.15
C GLY A 18 -19.86 33.10 15.05
N LEU A 19 -20.71 32.20 14.52
CA LEU A 19 -21.17 31.00 15.22
C LEU A 19 -20.70 29.73 14.54
N ARG A 20 -20.36 28.71 15.33
CA ARG A 20 -20.13 27.33 14.85
C ARG A 20 -21.23 26.43 15.38
N VAL A 21 -21.95 25.76 14.49
CA VAL A 21 -22.91 24.71 14.85
C VAL A 21 -22.18 23.61 15.60
N GLN A 22 -22.70 23.20 16.74
CA GLN A 22 -22.11 22.15 17.58
C GLN A 22 -22.92 20.86 17.45
N ASP A 23 -24.22 20.90 17.73
CA ASP A 23 -25.14 19.78 17.60
C ASP A 23 -26.29 20.11 16.64
N ARG A 24 -26.74 19.11 15.90
CA ARG A 24 -27.97 19.11 15.12
C ARG A 24 -28.90 18.02 15.64
N ASP A 25 -30.19 18.24 15.42
CA ASP A 25 -31.24 17.29 15.71
C ASP A 25 -31.09 16.10 14.74
N PRO A 26 -30.96 14.86 15.23
CA PRO A 26 -30.58 13.73 14.39
C PRO A 26 -31.67 13.30 13.41
N GLU A 27 -32.94 13.63 13.66
CA GLU A 27 -34.07 13.25 12.80
C GLU A 27 -34.47 14.39 11.84
N THR A 28 -34.44 15.63 12.31
CA THR A 28 -34.89 16.80 11.53
C THR A 28 -33.75 17.61 10.90
N ASN A 29 -32.49 17.36 11.29
CA ASN A 29 -31.29 18.09 10.89
C ASN A 29 -31.31 19.61 11.23
N GLU A 30 -32.30 20.06 12.01
CA GLU A 30 -32.33 21.41 12.59
C GLU A 30 -31.18 21.58 13.59
N VAL A 31 -30.63 22.78 13.73
CA VAL A 31 -29.54 23.00 14.70
C VAL A 31 -30.08 22.99 16.13
N LEU A 32 -29.53 22.16 17.01
CA LEU A 32 -29.86 22.13 18.43
C LEU A 32 -28.94 23.03 19.25
N THR A 33 -27.67 23.17 18.86
CA THR A 33 -26.71 24.03 19.57
C THR A 33 -25.76 24.76 18.61
N ALA A 34 -25.41 25.99 18.96
CA ALA A 34 -24.39 26.77 18.26
C ALA A 34 -23.45 27.49 19.25
N THR A 35 -22.16 27.26 19.10
CA THR A 35 -21.07 27.88 19.89
C THR A 35 -20.70 29.27 19.38
N CYS A 36 -20.37 30.18 20.30
CA CYS A 36 -19.75 31.48 19.97
C CYS A 36 -18.27 31.29 19.65
N LEU A 37 -17.84 31.64 18.44
CA LEU A 37 -16.44 31.51 18.01
C LEU A 37 -15.50 32.48 18.73
N PHE A 38 -15.97 33.69 19.06
CA PHE A 38 -15.18 34.65 19.85
C PHE A 38 -14.80 34.08 21.22
N CYS A 39 -15.76 33.49 21.92
CA CYS A 39 -15.52 32.73 23.16
C CYS A 39 -14.53 31.59 22.97
N GLN A 40 -14.63 30.83 21.88
CA GLN A 40 -13.83 29.62 21.65
C GLN A 40 -12.36 29.92 21.28
N LEU A 41 -12.08 31.10 20.72
CA LEU A 41 -10.76 31.44 20.17
C LEU A 41 -10.02 32.52 20.96
N PHE A 42 -10.73 33.54 21.43
CA PHE A 42 -10.14 34.69 22.12
C PHE A 42 -10.45 34.70 23.63
N GLY A 43 -11.30 33.79 24.11
CA GLY A 43 -11.86 33.85 25.46
C GLY A 43 -12.80 35.05 25.64
N ARG A 44 -13.19 35.34 26.89
CA ARG A 44 -14.08 36.45 27.23
C ARG A 44 -13.29 37.67 27.68
N GLU A 45 -13.65 38.85 27.19
CA GLU A 45 -12.94 40.10 27.47
C GLU A 45 -13.25 40.62 28.89
N ASN A 46 -12.24 41.23 29.53
CA ASN A 46 -12.37 41.81 30.87
C ASN A 46 -13.22 43.09 30.83
N LYS A 47 -14.19 43.22 31.74
CA LYS A 47 -14.91 44.48 31.95
C LYS A 47 -14.08 45.42 32.84
N PRO A 48 -13.84 46.68 32.44
CA PRO A 48 -13.14 47.64 33.29
C PRO A 48 -13.92 47.84 34.62
N GLY A 49 -13.23 47.68 35.74
CA GLY A 49 -13.81 47.78 37.09
C GLY A 49 -14.30 46.46 37.73
N ALA A 50 -14.24 45.31 37.03
CA ALA A 50 -14.64 44.03 37.61
C ALA A 50 -13.54 43.39 38.50
N GLN A 51 -13.86 43.00 39.73
CA GLN A 51 -12.90 42.41 40.68
C GLN A 51 -12.75 40.87 40.61
N ARG A 52 -13.38 40.18 39.65
CA ARG A 52 -13.24 38.73 39.45
C ARG A 52 -12.82 38.44 38.01
N ARG A 53 -11.92 37.47 37.82
CA ARG A 53 -11.49 37.03 36.48
C ARG A 53 -12.68 36.43 35.69
N PRO A 54 -12.76 36.62 34.36
CA PRO A 54 -13.81 36.04 33.53
C PRO A 54 -13.74 34.52 33.49
N THR A 55 -14.87 33.86 33.24
CA THR A 55 -14.92 32.41 33.05
C THR A 55 -14.48 32.01 31.65
N GLU A 56 -13.59 31.02 31.55
CA GLU A 56 -13.09 30.42 30.30
C GLU A 56 -14.15 29.58 29.56
N LYS A 57 -15.36 29.41 30.13
CA LYS A 57 -16.43 28.60 29.54
C LYS A 57 -16.98 29.24 28.25
N VAL A 58 -16.82 28.53 27.14
CA VAL A 58 -17.38 28.90 25.83
C VAL A 58 -18.91 28.99 25.89
N ALA A 59 -19.48 30.03 25.29
CA ALA A 59 -20.93 30.20 25.23
C ALA A 59 -21.55 29.32 24.14
N VAL A 60 -22.64 28.64 24.49
CA VAL A 60 -23.44 27.77 23.60
C VAL A 60 -24.89 28.26 23.62
N PHE A 61 -25.44 28.52 22.44
CA PHE A 61 -26.83 28.94 22.23
C PHE A 61 -27.70 27.74 21.81
N LYS A 62 -28.99 27.80 22.12
CA LYS A 62 -30.02 26.80 21.76
C LYS A 62 -31.24 27.51 21.12
N PRO A 63 -32.14 26.80 20.40
CA PRO A 63 -33.37 27.37 19.89
C PRO A 63 -34.21 28.07 20.98
N PRO A 64 -34.91 29.18 20.67
CA PRO A 64 -34.92 29.90 19.39
C PRO A 64 -33.66 30.78 19.19
N PHE A 65 -33.02 30.69 18.02
CA PHE A 65 -31.78 31.43 17.72
C PHE A 65 -32.06 32.90 17.36
N ARG A 66 -32.37 33.72 18.37
CA ARG A 66 -32.65 35.14 18.16
C ARG A 66 -31.38 35.97 18.02
N LYS A 67 -31.27 36.69 16.89
CA LYS A 67 -30.12 37.54 16.53
C LYS A 67 -29.81 38.62 17.58
N ASP A 68 -30.84 39.24 18.17
CA ASP A 68 -30.69 40.26 19.22
C ASP A 68 -30.00 39.74 20.48
N SER A 69 -30.41 38.56 20.98
CA SER A 69 -29.80 37.92 22.15
C SER A 69 -28.33 37.56 21.94
N ILE A 70 -27.99 37.06 20.74
CA ILE A 70 -26.61 36.72 20.36
C ILE A 70 -25.75 37.99 20.27
N GLN A 71 -26.27 39.07 19.69
CA GLN A 71 -25.55 40.35 19.61
C GLN A 71 -25.34 41.00 20.99
N ILE A 72 -26.30 40.90 21.92
CA ILE A 72 -26.13 41.35 23.30
C ILE A 72 -25.00 40.57 24.00
N HIS A 73 -24.86 39.26 23.74
CA HIS A 73 -23.74 38.49 24.25
C HIS A 73 -22.40 39.01 23.70
N HIS A 74 -22.28 39.26 22.39
CA HIS A 74 -21.04 39.76 21.79
C HIS A 74 -20.67 41.16 22.28
N VAL A 75 -21.60 42.12 22.28
CA VAL A 75 -21.37 43.47 22.85
C VAL A 75 -21.03 43.40 24.35
N GLY A 76 -21.59 42.44 25.08
CA GLY A 76 -21.42 42.31 26.53
C GLY A 76 -20.20 41.50 27.00
N GLN A 77 -19.60 40.65 26.16
CA GLN A 77 -18.50 39.73 26.52
C GLN A 77 -17.29 39.79 25.58
N HIS A 78 -17.45 40.37 24.39
CA HIS A 78 -16.42 40.58 23.37
C HIS A 78 -16.53 41.99 22.73
N PRO A 79 -16.76 43.09 23.49
CA PRO A 79 -17.03 44.41 22.92
C PRO A 79 -15.99 44.88 21.90
N SER A 80 -14.69 44.60 22.11
CA SER A 80 -13.64 44.99 21.17
C SER A 80 -13.63 44.09 19.93
N LYS A 81 -13.56 42.77 20.09
CA LYS A 81 -13.52 41.85 18.93
C LYS A 81 -14.80 41.84 18.10
N TRP A 82 -15.96 42.10 18.73
CA TRP A 82 -17.23 42.25 18.02
C TRP A 82 -17.27 43.54 17.19
N ALA A 83 -16.76 44.66 17.71
CA ALA A 83 -16.68 45.92 16.96
C ALA A 83 -15.74 45.80 15.73
N GLU A 84 -14.57 45.16 15.89
CA GLU A 84 -13.67 44.82 14.78
C GLU A 84 -14.37 43.98 13.71
N TYR A 85 -15.12 42.94 14.12
CA TYR A 85 -15.83 42.04 13.21
C TYR A 85 -16.99 42.72 12.46
N CYS A 86 -17.72 43.62 13.12
CA CYS A 86 -18.80 44.39 12.50
C CYS A 86 -18.31 45.39 11.45
N ALA A 87 -17.05 45.83 11.51
CA ALA A 87 -16.45 46.75 10.55
C ALA A 87 -16.00 46.06 9.24
N LEU A 88 -15.95 44.72 9.20
CA LEU A 88 -15.61 43.95 7.99
C LEU A 88 -16.78 43.98 6.99
N SER A 89 -16.49 44.18 5.70
CA SER A 89 -17.50 44.35 4.65
C SER A 89 -17.87 43.08 3.88
N SER A 90 -16.93 42.15 3.63
CA SER A 90 -17.17 40.89 2.91
C SER A 90 -17.18 39.65 3.82
N ASP A 91 -17.88 38.60 3.39
CA ASP A 91 -18.02 37.37 4.17
C ASP A 91 -16.71 36.56 4.23
N ASP A 92 -15.85 36.60 3.21
CA ASP A 92 -14.54 35.93 3.27
C ASP A 92 -13.56 36.64 4.20
N SER A 93 -13.65 37.98 4.33
CA SER A 93 -12.93 38.72 5.36
C SER A 93 -13.37 38.29 6.77
N ARG A 94 -14.68 38.03 6.95
CA ARG A 94 -15.25 37.53 8.21
C ARG A 94 -14.84 36.08 8.52
N ARG A 95 -14.75 35.20 7.51
CA ARG A 95 -14.17 33.85 7.66
C ARG A 95 -12.69 33.93 8.04
N ALA A 96 -11.92 34.78 7.33
CA ALA A 96 -10.50 34.98 7.57
C ALA A 96 -10.19 35.51 8.99
N PHE A 97 -11.06 36.35 9.56
CA PHE A 97 -10.93 36.85 10.94
C PHE A 97 -10.81 35.73 12.00
N PHE A 98 -11.48 34.60 11.80
CA PHE A 98 -11.37 33.43 12.68
C PHE A 98 -10.28 32.44 12.24
N ILE A 99 -10.03 32.30 10.94
CA ILE A 99 -8.97 31.41 10.41
C ILE A 99 -7.59 31.92 10.82
N ALA A 100 -7.33 33.23 10.75
CA ALA A 100 -6.08 33.84 11.20
C ALA A 100 -5.84 33.70 12.72
N ALA A 101 -6.88 33.40 13.50
CA ALA A 101 -6.83 33.16 14.94
C ALA A 101 -6.79 31.66 15.31
N GLY A 102 -6.67 30.76 14.33
CA GLY A 102 -6.53 29.31 14.56
C GLY A 102 -7.83 28.50 14.53
N ALA A 103 -8.96 29.06 14.09
CA ALA A 103 -10.17 28.28 13.83
C ALA A 103 -10.29 27.85 12.37
N SER A 104 -10.38 26.54 12.12
CA SER A 104 -10.97 26.09 10.86
C SER A 104 -12.48 26.42 10.85
N MET A 105 -12.90 27.33 9.98
CA MET A 105 -14.29 27.52 9.58
C MET A 105 -14.44 27.13 8.11
N GLU A 106 -14.97 25.95 7.85
CA GLU A 106 -15.74 25.72 6.62
C GLU A 106 -17.12 26.38 6.81
N LEU A 107 -17.78 26.98 5.82
CA LEU A 107 -17.98 26.51 4.45
C LEU A 107 -18.07 27.66 3.41
N SER A 108 -17.48 27.45 2.22
CA SER A 108 -17.77 28.05 0.89
C SER A 108 -17.28 29.47 0.48
N GLU A 109 -16.35 29.47 -0.50
CA GLU A 109 -16.26 30.33 -1.71
C GLU A 109 -15.61 31.74 -1.76
N SER A 110 -14.31 31.75 -2.12
CA SER A 110 -13.68 32.48 -3.27
C SER A 110 -12.81 33.77 -3.08
N ASN A 111 -11.55 33.63 -3.53
CA ASN A 111 -10.65 34.57 -4.25
C ASN A 111 -9.99 35.85 -3.64
N VAL A 112 -8.64 35.82 -3.68
CA VAL A 112 -7.70 36.83 -4.24
C VAL A 112 -7.19 38.03 -3.38
N ASP A 113 -5.93 37.87 -2.94
CA ASP A 113 -4.76 38.78 -2.96
C ASP A 113 -4.56 40.13 -2.21
N THR A 114 -3.29 40.26 -1.80
CA THR A 114 -2.40 41.46 -1.72
C THR A 114 -2.38 42.44 -0.52
N VAL A 115 -1.28 42.30 0.25
CA VAL A 115 -0.24 43.33 0.54
C VAL A 115 -0.54 44.56 1.45
N ARG A 116 0.08 44.47 2.64
CA ARG A 116 0.61 45.49 3.59
C ARG A 116 1.07 46.84 2.98
N PRO A 117 1.14 47.97 3.75
CA PRO A 117 2.37 48.22 4.54
C PRO A 117 2.28 49.12 5.82
N ARG A 118 3.27 48.95 6.73
CA ARG A 118 3.98 49.94 7.63
C ARG A 118 3.16 50.98 8.46
N LYS A 119 3.59 51.47 9.64
CA LYS A 119 4.95 51.92 10.05
C LYS A 119 5.00 52.26 11.57
N THR A 120 6.11 51.95 12.27
CA THR A 120 6.76 52.73 13.40
C THR A 120 5.96 53.12 14.68
N GLN A 121 6.53 53.35 15.89
CA GLN A 121 7.92 53.39 16.42
C GLN A 121 7.95 53.33 17.97
N ARG A 122 9.07 52.87 18.57
CA ARG A 122 9.68 53.26 19.90
C ARG A 122 8.80 53.17 21.18
N THR A 123 9.31 52.83 22.38
CA THR A 123 10.56 53.28 23.05
C THR A 123 11.18 52.23 24.01
N SER A 124 12.52 52.25 24.10
CA SER A 124 13.42 52.13 25.29
C SER A 124 12.87 51.65 26.67
N ASN A 125 13.63 50.99 27.56
CA ASN A 125 15.09 51.06 27.78
C ASN A 125 15.64 49.98 28.78
N LEU A 126 16.98 49.84 28.85
CA LEU A 126 17.84 49.33 29.97
C LEU A 126 18.01 47.80 30.23
N ASN A 127 19.29 47.38 30.20
CA ASN A 127 19.84 46.14 30.79
C ASN A 127 20.37 46.40 32.23
N PRO A 128 20.81 45.37 32.97
CA PRO A 128 22.26 45.12 33.03
C PRO A 128 22.73 43.66 32.90
N THR A 129 24.02 43.55 32.57
CA THR A 129 25.01 42.45 32.60
C THR A 129 24.80 41.31 33.62
N SER A 130 25.33 40.09 33.41
CA SER A 130 26.79 39.80 33.33
C SER A 130 27.17 38.42 32.75
N THR A 131 28.36 38.33 32.13
CA THR A 131 29.36 37.21 32.08
C THR A 131 28.90 35.75 31.91
N SER A 132 29.53 34.85 31.14
CA SER A 132 30.74 34.82 30.26
C SER A 132 30.74 33.43 29.55
N VAL A 133 31.66 32.95 28.70
CA VAL A 133 33.04 33.28 28.26
C VAL A 133 33.11 33.14 26.72
N ALA A 134 34.17 33.62 26.06
CA ALA A 134 34.42 33.42 24.63
C ALA A 134 35.70 32.61 24.34
N VAL A 135 35.69 31.80 23.27
CA VAL A 135 36.89 31.35 22.55
C VAL A 135 36.69 31.64 21.06
N ARG A 136 37.77 32.03 20.39
CA ARG A 136 37.78 32.84 19.15
C ARG A 136 38.03 31.96 17.91
N PRO A 137 37.39 32.20 16.75
CA PRO A 137 37.71 31.51 15.51
C PRO A 137 39.01 32.06 14.87
N PRO A 138 39.77 31.24 14.11
CA PRO A 138 40.83 31.71 13.22
C PRO A 138 40.27 32.30 11.90
N ASN A 139 41.09 33.10 11.22
CA ASN A 139 40.70 33.99 10.12
C ASN A 139 40.14 33.29 8.85
N PRO A 140 39.19 33.93 8.13
CA PRO A 140 38.85 33.59 6.77
C PRO A 140 39.79 34.30 5.79
N GLN A 141 40.89 33.64 5.40
CA GLN A 141 41.69 34.06 4.25
C GLN A 141 42.45 32.87 3.64
N GLN A 142 41.69 31.97 3.02
CA GLN A 142 42.22 31.05 2.02
C GLN A 142 41.14 30.88 0.95
N GLU A 143 41.41 31.44 -0.23
CA GLU A 143 40.59 31.24 -1.42
C GLU A 143 40.72 29.77 -1.84
N LEU A 144 39.73 28.95 -1.45
CA LEU A 144 39.62 27.60 -1.99
C LEU A 144 38.83 27.69 -3.29
N SER A 145 39.55 27.61 -4.41
CA SER A 145 38.97 27.52 -5.75
C SER A 145 38.19 26.21 -5.91
N THR A 146 36.92 26.20 -5.50
CA THR A 146 36.01 25.09 -5.78
C THR A 146 35.66 25.11 -7.26
N THR A 147 36.33 24.27 -8.04
CA THR A 147 35.88 23.92 -9.40
C THR A 147 34.49 23.32 -9.31
N ASP A 148 33.51 24.03 -9.86
CA ASP A 148 32.09 23.65 -9.82
C ASP A 148 31.87 22.45 -10.77
N SER A 149 32.09 21.24 -10.26
CA SER A 149 32.08 20.00 -11.05
C SER A 149 30.65 19.57 -11.36
N SER A 150 30.12 20.04 -12.49
CA SER A 150 28.84 19.57 -13.02
C SER A 150 28.86 18.07 -13.27
N VAL A 151 27.79 17.37 -12.89
CA VAL A 151 27.63 15.94 -13.17
C VAL A 151 26.79 15.77 -14.43
N HIS A 152 27.21 14.80 -15.25
CA HIS A 152 26.65 14.53 -16.56
C HIS A 152 26.26 13.06 -16.66
N TRP A 153 25.04 12.77 -17.11
CA TRP A 153 24.60 11.42 -17.44
C TRP A 153 24.28 11.34 -18.93
N LEU A 154 24.81 10.32 -19.60
CA LEU A 154 24.43 9.94 -20.96
C LEU A 154 23.20 9.05 -20.92
N ILE A 155 22.24 9.31 -21.80
CA ILE A 155 20.91 8.68 -21.76
C ILE A 155 20.48 8.28 -23.19
N ASN A 156 19.96 7.07 -23.31
CA ASN A 156 19.43 6.53 -24.56
C ASN A 156 18.35 7.44 -25.16
N ARG A 157 18.39 7.59 -26.50
CA ARG A 157 17.46 8.45 -27.25
C ARG A 157 16.00 8.22 -26.86
N ASP A 158 15.60 6.96 -26.89
CA ASP A 158 14.19 6.56 -26.79
C ASP A 158 13.65 6.71 -25.36
N ILE A 159 14.51 6.67 -24.34
CA ILE A 159 14.14 7.04 -22.96
C ILE A 159 13.67 8.50 -22.94
N ILE A 160 14.42 9.40 -23.57
CA ILE A 160 14.08 10.83 -23.61
C ILE A 160 12.88 11.10 -24.53
N THR A 161 12.88 10.57 -25.77
CA THR A 161 11.84 10.91 -26.75
C THR A 161 10.51 10.18 -26.53
N VAL A 162 10.51 9.00 -25.91
CA VAL A 162 9.31 8.18 -25.67
C VAL A 162 8.89 8.22 -24.20
N LEU A 163 9.73 7.77 -23.25
CA LEU A 163 9.32 7.71 -21.84
C LEU A 163 9.09 9.13 -21.28
N ILE A 164 10.11 9.98 -21.34
CA ILE A 164 10.00 11.35 -20.83
C ILE A 164 9.10 12.20 -21.74
N GLY A 165 9.28 12.13 -23.05
CA GLY A 165 8.61 13.01 -24.01
C GLY A 165 7.14 12.69 -24.31
N ILE A 166 6.71 11.42 -24.23
CA ILE A 166 5.34 10.99 -24.59
C ILE A 166 4.61 10.36 -23.40
N MET A 167 5.26 9.46 -22.65
CA MET A 167 4.58 8.69 -21.60
C MET A 167 4.41 9.45 -20.28
N LEU A 168 5.31 10.39 -19.96
CA LEU A 168 5.32 11.16 -18.72
C LEU A 168 5.00 12.66 -18.95
N PRO A 169 3.75 13.03 -19.32
CA PRO A 169 3.35 14.43 -19.32
C PRO A 169 3.50 15.07 -17.94
N TYR A 170 3.61 16.40 -17.88
CA TYR A 170 3.57 17.15 -16.62
C TYR A 170 2.42 18.15 -16.64
N ALA A 171 1.30 17.78 -16.03
CA ALA A 171 0.06 18.54 -16.05
C ALA A 171 0.17 19.95 -15.43
N ALA A 172 1.04 20.12 -14.43
CA ALA A 172 1.18 21.37 -13.68
C ALA A 172 2.05 22.45 -14.38
N SER A 173 2.44 22.27 -15.65
CA SER A 173 3.12 23.30 -16.44
C SER A 173 2.44 23.47 -17.80
N PRO A 174 1.79 24.61 -18.08
CA PRO A 174 1.21 24.85 -19.39
C PRO A 174 2.32 24.91 -20.45
N VAL A 175 2.15 24.16 -21.53
CA VAL A 175 3.10 24.16 -22.66
C VAL A 175 3.01 25.51 -23.39
N PRO A 176 4.13 26.16 -23.76
CA PRO A 176 4.12 27.41 -24.52
C PRO A 176 3.30 27.29 -25.82
N ALA A 177 2.55 28.35 -26.16
CA ALA A 177 1.70 28.37 -27.34
C ALA A 177 2.49 28.03 -28.62
N GLY A 178 2.04 27.00 -29.36
CA GLY A 178 2.70 26.51 -30.57
C GLY A 178 3.74 25.40 -30.36
N GLN A 179 3.98 24.95 -29.13
CA GLN A 179 4.83 23.78 -28.84
C GLN A 179 4.00 22.59 -28.33
N THR A 180 4.53 21.37 -28.49
CA THR A 180 4.00 20.16 -27.84
C THR A 180 4.75 19.90 -26.54
N TYR A 181 4.12 19.18 -25.59
CA TYR A 181 4.80 18.77 -24.36
C TYR A 181 6.12 18.05 -24.68
N GLN A 182 6.12 17.15 -25.66
CA GLN A 182 7.31 16.40 -26.09
C GLN A 182 8.49 17.30 -26.46
N LEU A 183 8.26 18.38 -27.22
CA LEU A 183 9.33 19.32 -27.61
C LEU A 183 9.93 20.02 -26.38
N HIS A 184 9.08 20.50 -25.47
CA HIS A 184 9.53 21.11 -24.21
C HIS A 184 10.21 20.08 -23.28
N ALA A 185 9.70 18.85 -23.24
CA ALA A 185 10.20 17.75 -22.42
C ALA A 185 11.63 17.34 -22.81
N VAL A 186 11.90 17.25 -24.11
CA VAL A 186 13.19 16.88 -24.71
C VAL A 186 14.20 18.03 -24.64
N ALA A 187 13.77 19.29 -24.76
CA ALA A 187 14.65 20.47 -24.78
C ALA A 187 15.47 20.72 -23.49
N ASP A 188 15.15 20.05 -22.38
CA ASP A 188 15.95 20.09 -21.15
C ASP A 188 17.26 19.30 -21.22
N PHE A 189 17.43 18.45 -22.24
CA PHE A 189 18.58 17.57 -22.43
C PHE A 189 19.45 18.06 -23.60
N GLU A 190 20.77 18.00 -23.45
CA GLU A 190 21.71 18.34 -24.53
C GLU A 190 21.70 17.20 -25.58
N ASP A 191 21.34 17.51 -26.83
CA ASP A 191 21.45 16.56 -27.96
C ASP A 191 22.90 16.53 -28.46
N MET A 192 23.52 15.35 -28.37
CA MET A 192 24.95 15.17 -28.64
C MET A 192 25.26 14.91 -30.12
N VAL A 193 24.25 14.83 -31.01
CA VAL A 193 24.40 14.45 -32.44
C VAL A 193 25.40 15.30 -33.22
N ASN A 194 25.59 16.58 -32.84
CA ASN A 194 26.52 17.51 -33.52
C ASN A 194 27.81 17.80 -32.72
N SER A 195 28.07 17.08 -31.63
CA SER A 195 29.34 17.20 -30.88
C SER A 195 30.47 16.47 -31.62
N SER A 196 31.62 17.12 -31.78
CA SER A 196 32.62 16.77 -32.81
C SER A 196 33.60 15.65 -32.43
N GLU A 197 33.17 14.66 -31.65
CA GLU A 197 33.99 13.50 -31.28
C GLU A 197 33.24 12.20 -31.60
N ALA A 198 33.77 11.40 -32.53
CA ALA A 198 33.11 10.18 -32.99
C ALA A 198 33.51 8.97 -32.14
N ALA A 199 32.58 8.44 -31.36
CA ALA A 199 32.68 7.13 -30.70
C ALA A 199 31.41 6.30 -30.91
N VAL A 200 31.56 4.97 -31.00
CA VAL A 200 30.47 4.05 -31.42
C VAL A 200 29.28 4.05 -30.42
N ASP A 201 29.53 4.30 -29.14
CA ASP A 201 28.47 4.37 -28.10
C ASP A 201 27.52 5.58 -28.26
N MET A 202 27.94 6.66 -28.93
CA MET A 202 27.10 7.85 -29.15
C MET A 202 25.93 7.61 -30.11
N ILE A 203 25.89 6.47 -30.81
CA ILE A 203 24.80 6.13 -31.73
C ILE A 203 23.53 5.73 -30.97
N LEU A 204 23.65 5.24 -29.72
CA LEU A 204 22.55 4.81 -28.85
C LEU A 204 22.23 5.85 -27.75
N ALA A 205 23.25 6.31 -27.02
CA ALA A 205 23.12 7.29 -25.95
C ALA A 205 23.25 8.73 -26.50
N ARG A 206 22.15 9.28 -27.02
CA ARG A 206 22.14 10.53 -27.79
C ARG A 206 21.92 11.81 -26.99
N TYR A 207 21.44 11.69 -25.75
CA TYR A 207 21.14 12.85 -24.91
C TYR A 207 22.00 12.87 -23.65
N ARG A 208 22.27 14.07 -23.16
CA ARG A 208 23.03 14.30 -21.94
C ARG A 208 22.22 15.16 -20.97
N ALA A 209 22.00 14.64 -19.76
CA ALA A 209 21.46 15.40 -18.65
C ALA A 209 22.60 16.09 -17.90
N VAL A 210 22.51 17.41 -17.70
CA VAL A 210 23.57 18.22 -17.08
C VAL A 210 23.07 18.84 -15.78
N VAL A 211 23.54 18.31 -14.66
CA VAL A 211 23.27 18.86 -13.33
C VAL A 211 24.44 19.74 -12.89
N LYS A 212 24.19 21.05 -12.89
CA LYS A 212 25.17 22.07 -12.48
C LYS A 212 25.54 21.97 -11.00
N SER A 213 24.55 21.72 -10.13
CA SER A 213 24.77 21.54 -8.68
C SER A 213 24.34 20.14 -8.22
N PRO A 214 25.29 19.18 -8.13
CA PRO A 214 24.99 17.81 -7.71
C PRO A 214 24.40 17.73 -6.29
N VAL A 215 24.85 18.61 -5.39
CA VAL A 215 24.34 18.72 -4.01
C VAL A 215 22.86 19.11 -4.00
N GLN A 216 22.46 20.12 -4.80
CA GLN A 216 21.06 20.55 -4.89
C GLN A 216 20.17 19.49 -5.53
N PHE A 217 20.69 18.73 -6.50
CA PHE A 217 19.97 17.59 -7.08
C PHE A 217 19.79 16.45 -6.08
N GLN A 218 20.80 16.12 -5.27
CA GLN A 218 20.65 15.11 -4.21
C GLN A 218 19.62 15.55 -3.15
N GLN A 219 19.65 16.82 -2.74
CA GLN A 219 18.63 17.40 -1.85
C GLN A 219 17.22 17.30 -2.47
N PHE A 220 17.08 17.55 -3.78
CA PHE A 220 15.80 17.38 -4.50
C PHE A 220 15.30 15.94 -4.42
N VAL A 221 16.15 14.95 -4.70
CA VAL A 221 15.80 13.52 -4.61
C VAL A 221 15.37 13.16 -3.19
N ASP A 222 16.12 13.60 -2.19
CA ASP A 222 15.86 13.28 -0.77
C ASP A 222 14.52 13.87 -0.30
N TYR A 223 14.27 15.16 -0.62
CA TYR A 223 13.02 15.84 -0.29
C TYR A 223 11.82 15.30 -1.08
N LEU A 224 12.01 14.89 -2.33
CA LEU A 224 10.93 14.29 -3.13
C LEU A 224 10.58 12.88 -2.66
N SER A 225 11.58 12.05 -2.31
CA SER A 225 11.35 10.71 -1.76
C SER A 225 10.56 10.74 -0.45
N THR A 226 10.78 11.79 0.36
CA THR A 226 10.12 12.01 1.66
C THR A 226 8.75 12.67 1.54
N SER A 227 8.64 13.73 0.72
CA SER A 227 7.41 14.55 0.63
C SER A 227 6.38 14.03 -0.36
N GLY A 228 6.79 13.21 -1.33
CA GLY A 228 5.93 12.72 -2.42
C GLY A 228 5.39 13.80 -3.36
N SER A 229 5.90 15.04 -3.28
CA SER A 229 5.32 16.20 -3.97
C SER A 229 6.39 17.16 -4.49
N LEU A 230 6.36 17.45 -5.79
CA LEU A 230 7.25 18.45 -6.40
C LEU A 230 7.02 19.87 -5.84
N VAL A 231 5.77 20.20 -5.48
CA VAL A 231 5.40 21.51 -4.89
C VAL A 231 5.92 21.65 -3.45
N ASN A 232 5.93 20.58 -2.66
CA ASN A 232 6.52 20.62 -1.32
C ASN A 232 8.04 20.58 -1.40
N THR A 233 8.60 19.80 -2.32
CA THR A 233 10.04 19.74 -2.59
C THR A 233 10.59 21.10 -3.02
N SER A 234 9.91 21.85 -3.89
CA SER A 234 10.36 23.19 -4.30
C SER A 234 10.39 24.17 -3.11
N LYS A 235 9.37 24.14 -2.24
CA LYS A 235 9.34 24.93 -1.00
C LYS A 235 10.47 24.55 -0.03
N MET A 236 10.75 23.26 0.12
CA MET A 236 11.84 22.76 0.99
C MET A 236 13.22 23.14 0.45
N LEU A 237 13.45 22.99 -0.86
CA LEU A 237 14.68 23.44 -1.50
C LEU A 237 14.87 24.95 -1.34
N TYR A 238 13.83 25.75 -1.62
CA TYR A 238 13.87 27.20 -1.45
C TYR A 238 14.17 27.63 -0.01
N ALA A 239 13.57 26.97 0.99
CA ALA A 239 13.85 27.23 2.40
C ALA A 239 15.29 26.85 2.80
N THR A 240 15.88 25.83 2.16
CA THR A 240 17.24 25.35 2.44
C THR A 240 18.31 26.17 1.69
N SER A 241 17.96 26.75 0.54
CA SER A 241 18.86 27.60 -0.25
C SER A 241 18.90 29.06 0.21
N GLN A 242 18.08 29.47 1.19
CA GLN A 242 18.19 30.81 1.77
C GLN A 242 19.46 30.92 2.65
N PRO A 243 20.42 31.81 2.32
CA PRO A 243 21.59 32.01 3.15
C PRO A 243 21.19 32.59 4.52
N THR A 244 21.86 32.14 5.58
CA THR A 244 21.65 32.63 6.94
C THR A 244 22.07 34.11 7.05
N MET A 245 21.12 35.03 6.84
CA MET A 245 21.29 36.49 6.90
C MET A 245 22.59 37.04 6.29
N ALA A 246 22.73 36.95 4.97
CA ALA A 246 23.60 37.86 4.24
C ALA A 246 23.07 39.32 4.34
N GLY A 247 23.97 40.30 4.40
CA GLY A 247 23.63 41.71 4.63
C GLY A 247 22.84 42.39 3.49
N PRO A 248 22.38 43.64 3.69
CA PRO A 248 21.31 44.28 2.91
C PRO A 248 21.71 44.76 1.49
N PHE A 249 22.72 44.17 0.86
CA PHE A 249 23.31 44.64 -0.41
C PHE A 249 23.52 43.60 -1.51
N PHE A 250 23.07 42.35 -1.33
CA PHE A 250 23.07 41.34 -2.40
C PHE A 250 21.63 40.97 -2.79
N ASP A 251 21.08 41.65 -3.81
CA ASP A 251 19.82 41.27 -4.50
C ASP A 251 20.14 40.52 -5.80
N GLU A 252 20.99 39.50 -5.72
CA GLU A 252 21.08 38.49 -6.77
C GLU A 252 20.01 37.42 -6.51
N ARG A 253 18.84 37.63 -7.12
CA ARG A 253 17.78 36.62 -7.16
C ARG A 253 18.27 35.42 -7.96
N GLN A 254 18.75 34.40 -7.26
CA GLN A 254 18.98 33.09 -7.88
C GLN A 254 17.71 32.65 -8.64
N PRO A 255 17.85 32.14 -9.88
CA PRO A 255 16.70 31.69 -10.65
C PRO A 255 15.95 30.58 -9.88
N PRO A 256 14.61 30.54 -9.96
CA PRO A 256 13.83 29.53 -9.24
C PRO A 256 14.23 28.13 -9.69
N ILE A 257 14.48 27.24 -8.74
CA ILE A 257 14.93 25.87 -9.00
C ILE A 257 13.87 25.13 -9.82
N ASN A 258 14.21 24.71 -11.03
CA ASN A 258 13.29 24.02 -11.93
C ASN A 258 13.11 22.55 -11.48
N VAL A 259 12.21 22.34 -10.52
CA VAL A 259 11.89 21.01 -10.00
C VAL A 259 11.30 20.06 -11.07
N ALA A 260 10.71 20.59 -12.15
CA ALA A 260 10.22 19.77 -13.26
C ALA A 260 11.35 19.29 -14.18
N GLN A 261 12.42 20.08 -14.36
CA GLN A 261 13.67 19.64 -14.98
C GLN A 261 14.32 18.53 -14.16
N TYR A 262 14.47 18.75 -12.84
CA TYR A 262 15.07 17.75 -11.96
C TYR A 262 14.25 16.46 -11.87
N ALA A 263 12.91 16.55 -11.93
CA ALA A 263 12.03 15.38 -12.05
C ALA A 263 12.29 14.60 -13.35
N ARG A 264 12.40 15.28 -14.50
CA ARG A 264 12.74 14.65 -15.79
C ARG A 264 14.12 14.00 -15.76
N PHE A 265 15.12 14.68 -15.22
CA PHE A 265 16.48 14.14 -15.07
C PHE A 265 16.49 12.89 -14.17
N LEU A 266 15.84 12.94 -13.02
CA LEU A 266 15.70 11.81 -12.09
C LEU A 266 15.06 10.59 -12.76
N CYS A 267 13.93 10.76 -13.43
CA CYS A 267 13.26 9.67 -14.16
C CYS A 267 14.17 9.10 -15.27
N ALA A 268 14.78 9.97 -16.08
CA ALA A 268 15.61 9.57 -17.20
C ALA A 268 16.88 8.81 -16.77
N VAL A 269 17.57 9.29 -15.73
CA VAL A 269 18.76 8.64 -15.15
C VAL A 269 18.40 7.27 -14.55
N ASN A 270 17.25 7.15 -13.89
CA ASN A 270 16.80 5.85 -13.39
C ASN A 270 16.37 4.90 -14.51
N PHE A 271 15.70 5.36 -15.57
CA PHE A 271 15.37 4.51 -16.72
C PHE A 271 16.63 4.01 -17.44
N GLN A 272 17.67 4.84 -17.54
CA GLN A 272 18.97 4.40 -18.05
C GLN A 272 19.57 3.33 -17.14
N LYS A 273 19.66 3.58 -15.82
CA LYS A 273 20.20 2.59 -14.88
C LYS A 273 19.38 1.29 -14.83
N LEU A 274 18.05 1.34 -15.00
CA LEU A 274 17.20 0.15 -15.16
C LEU A 274 17.51 -0.63 -16.44
N THR A 275 17.84 0.05 -17.54
CA THR A 275 18.30 -0.56 -18.80
C THR A 275 19.62 -1.29 -18.58
N ASP A 276 20.57 -0.65 -17.89
CA ASP A 276 21.90 -1.19 -17.61
C ASP A 276 21.85 -2.39 -16.64
N VAL A 277 21.01 -2.31 -15.61
CA VAL A 277 20.74 -3.41 -14.65
C VAL A 277 20.01 -4.59 -15.29
N ALA A 278 19.02 -4.34 -16.16
CA ALA A 278 18.36 -5.42 -16.91
C ALA A 278 19.33 -6.11 -17.89
N LYS A 279 20.21 -5.34 -18.53
CA LYS A 279 21.23 -5.83 -19.47
C LYS A 279 22.32 -6.67 -18.79
N SER A 280 22.79 -6.25 -17.61
CA SER A 280 23.82 -6.97 -16.82
C SER A 280 23.27 -8.22 -16.15
N SER A 281 22.05 -8.18 -15.60
CA SER A 281 21.31 -9.38 -15.17
C SER A 281 21.07 -10.34 -16.34
N GLY A 282 20.85 -9.78 -17.54
CA GLY A 282 20.58 -10.48 -18.79
C GLY A 282 19.18 -11.08 -18.87
N VAL A 283 18.73 -11.70 -17.78
CA VAL A 283 17.47 -12.42 -17.61
C VAL A 283 16.76 -11.86 -16.37
N TYR A 284 15.43 -11.74 -16.42
CA TYR A 284 14.63 -11.10 -15.37
C TYR A 284 13.15 -11.49 -15.44
N SER A 285 12.40 -11.12 -14.39
CA SER A 285 10.94 -11.24 -14.31
C SER A 285 10.28 -9.86 -14.20
N ILE A 286 9.00 -9.77 -14.56
CA ILE A 286 8.18 -8.57 -14.34
C ILE A 286 7.13 -8.88 -13.29
N CYS A 287 6.98 -7.98 -12.30
CA CYS A 287 5.92 -8.05 -11.31
C CYS A 287 4.82 -7.03 -11.59
N LEU A 288 3.58 -7.47 -11.47
CA LEU A 288 2.34 -6.73 -11.73
C LEU A 288 1.58 -6.59 -10.41
N GLN A 289 1.68 -5.42 -9.77
CA GLN A 289 1.05 -5.15 -8.47
C GLN A 289 -0.03 -4.08 -8.63
N VAL A 290 -1.26 -4.35 -8.19
CA VAL A 290 -2.32 -3.33 -8.18
C VAL A 290 -2.27 -2.60 -6.85
N VAL A 291 -2.16 -1.26 -6.86
CA VAL A 291 -1.97 -0.46 -5.65
C VAL A 291 -2.98 0.70 -5.62
N PRO A 292 -3.66 0.96 -4.48
CA PRO A 292 -4.52 2.12 -4.32
C PRO A 292 -3.72 3.42 -4.28
N ILE A 293 -4.41 4.52 -4.61
CA ILE A 293 -3.88 5.87 -4.67
C ILE A 293 -4.83 6.77 -3.89
N ALA A 294 -4.26 7.61 -3.02
CA ALA A 294 -5.04 8.59 -2.28
C ALA A 294 -5.67 9.60 -3.26
N PRO A 295 -6.98 9.91 -3.14
CA PRO A 295 -7.61 10.93 -3.96
C PRO A 295 -6.96 12.30 -3.73
N ALA A 296 -6.95 13.15 -4.78
CA ALA A 296 -6.34 14.48 -4.73
C ALA A 296 -7.10 15.45 -3.80
N SER A 297 -8.35 15.12 -3.48
CA SER A 297 -9.24 15.91 -2.61
C SER A 297 -9.97 15.02 -1.62
N PHE A 298 -10.17 15.51 -0.39
CA PHE A 298 -11.00 14.85 0.64
C PHE A 298 -12.47 14.69 0.22
N PHE A 299 -12.91 15.43 -0.80
CA PHE A 299 -14.28 15.38 -1.33
C PHE A 299 -14.46 14.38 -2.49
N GLU A 300 -13.40 13.78 -3.03
CA GLU A 300 -13.48 12.71 -4.02
C GLU A 300 -13.57 11.35 -3.33
N ALA A 301 -14.79 10.83 -3.17
CA ALA A 301 -15.07 9.59 -2.44
C ALA A 301 -14.64 8.28 -3.15
N GLN A 302 -13.88 8.34 -4.24
CA GLN A 302 -13.44 7.17 -5.00
C GLN A 302 -11.92 7.02 -4.94
N VAL A 303 -11.46 5.91 -4.34
CA VAL A 303 -10.05 5.52 -4.36
C VAL A 303 -9.65 5.14 -5.80
N GLU A 304 -8.62 5.81 -6.33
CA GLU A 304 -8.04 5.44 -7.61
C GLU A 304 -7.05 4.28 -7.45
N TYR A 305 -6.83 3.51 -8.52
CA TYR A 305 -5.94 2.36 -8.51
C TYR A 305 -5.05 2.39 -9.74
N CYS A 306 -3.78 2.02 -9.56
CA CYS A 306 -2.86 1.78 -10.66
C CYS A 306 -2.34 0.34 -10.65
N LEU A 307 -1.93 -0.11 -11.84
CA LEU A 307 -1.04 -1.24 -12.01
C LEU A 307 0.40 -0.72 -11.99
N GLN A 308 1.17 -1.12 -10.99
CA GLN A 308 2.62 -0.93 -10.97
C GLN A 308 3.29 -2.08 -11.72
N LEU A 309 4.14 -1.69 -12.66
CA LEU A 309 5.08 -2.53 -13.39
C LEU A 309 6.42 -2.47 -12.64
N GLN A 310 6.90 -3.60 -12.12
CA GLN A 310 8.20 -3.68 -11.44
C GLN A 310 9.13 -4.67 -12.13
N LEU A 311 10.40 -4.29 -12.31
CA LEU A 311 11.48 -5.13 -12.82
C LEU A 311 12.10 -5.93 -11.67
N ARG A 312 12.10 -7.27 -11.77
CA ARG A 312 12.74 -8.16 -10.80
C ARG A 312 13.99 -8.81 -11.39
N VAL A 313 15.14 -8.50 -10.81
CA VAL A 313 16.48 -8.92 -11.25
C VAL A 313 17.22 -9.65 -10.13
N PHE A 314 18.23 -10.44 -10.51
CA PHE A 314 19.14 -11.09 -9.56
C PHE A 314 20.52 -10.44 -9.63
N VAL A 315 20.91 -9.76 -8.56
CA VAL A 315 22.15 -8.96 -8.48
C VAL A 315 22.77 -9.18 -7.10
N ASP A 316 24.11 -9.29 -7.01
CA ASP A 316 24.88 -9.42 -5.77
C ASP A 316 24.39 -10.53 -4.80
N GLY A 317 23.88 -11.62 -5.35
CA GLY A 317 23.35 -12.75 -4.56
C GLY A 317 21.94 -12.52 -3.99
N GLN A 318 21.24 -11.47 -4.42
CA GLN A 318 19.89 -11.12 -3.96
C GLN A 318 18.91 -10.91 -5.12
N VAL A 319 17.65 -11.26 -4.90
CA VAL A 319 16.53 -10.88 -5.78
C VAL A 319 16.09 -9.47 -5.40
N MET A 320 16.14 -8.54 -6.35
CA MET A 320 15.75 -7.13 -6.15
C MET A 320 14.57 -6.77 -7.06
N SER A 321 13.61 -5.99 -6.54
CA SER A 321 12.49 -5.43 -7.31
C SER A 321 12.62 -3.91 -7.41
N PHE A 322 12.48 -3.37 -8.62
CA PHE A 322 12.53 -1.94 -8.91
C PHE A 322 11.28 -1.47 -9.65
N HIS A 323 10.76 -0.30 -9.28
CA HIS A 323 9.64 0.34 -9.94
C HIS A 323 10.00 0.79 -11.37
N VAL A 324 9.18 0.43 -12.35
CA VAL A 324 9.33 0.88 -13.74
C VAL A 324 8.29 1.95 -14.05
N LEU A 325 7.00 1.62 -13.99
CA LEU A 325 5.90 2.50 -14.41
C LEU A 325 4.63 2.22 -13.61
N SER A 326 3.80 3.24 -13.39
CA SER A 326 2.43 3.06 -12.87
C SER A 326 1.40 3.44 -13.93
N ILE A 327 0.44 2.56 -14.17
CA ILE A 327 -0.58 2.72 -15.21
C ILE A 327 -1.96 2.83 -14.52
N PRO A 328 -2.74 3.91 -14.71
CA PRO A 328 -4.07 4.05 -14.10
C PRO A 328 -5.04 2.97 -14.63
N LEU A 329 -5.91 2.47 -13.74
CA LEU A 329 -6.92 1.45 -14.09
C LEU A 329 -8.35 1.98 -14.18
N ASN A 330 -8.68 3.06 -13.46
CA ASN A 330 -10.07 3.52 -13.30
C ASN A 330 -10.50 4.65 -14.27
N LYS A 331 -9.56 5.32 -14.97
CA LYS A 331 -9.83 6.44 -15.89
C LYS A 331 -9.01 6.30 -17.18
N ARG A 332 -9.66 6.35 -18.35
CA ARG A 332 -8.97 6.68 -19.63
C ARG A 332 -8.65 8.17 -19.65
N ARG A 333 -7.58 8.57 -20.33
CA ARG A 333 -7.25 9.98 -20.55
C ARG A 333 -8.16 10.54 -21.64
N ARG A 334 -8.52 11.83 -21.55
CA ARG A 334 -9.13 12.57 -22.69
C ARG A 334 -8.15 12.74 -23.87
N SER A 335 -6.86 12.49 -23.64
CA SER A 335 -5.78 12.52 -24.64
C SER A 335 -5.40 11.13 -25.19
N ASP A 336 -6.07 10.06 -24.77
CA ASP A 336 -5.95 8.76 -25.44
C ASP A 336 -6.69 8.83 -26.78
N ALA A 337 -6.03 8.43 -27.87
CA ALA A 337 -6.63 8.47 -29.20
C ALA A 337 -7.73 7.41 -29.36
N ASP A 338 -8.83 7.77 -30.06
CA ASP A 338 -9.93 6.85 -30.36
C ASP A 338 -9.40 5.60 -31.10
N GLY A 339 -9.37 4.47 -30.38
CA GLY A 339 -8.92 3.17 -30.88
C GLY A 339 -7.58 2.66 -30.34
N SER A 340 -6.86 3.41 -29.51
CA SER A 340 -5.59 2.97 -28.88
C SER A 340 -5.53 3.37 -27.40
N SER A 341 -4.98 2.60 -26.46
CA SER A 341 -4.51 1.21 -26.48
C SER A 341 -4.60 0.67 -25.03
N GLY A 342 -4.64 -0.64 -24.83
CA GLY A 342 -4.83 -1.25 -23.51
C GLY A 342 -3.67 -1.02 -22.52
N VAL A 343 -3.92 -1.42 -21.26
CA VAL A 343 -2.92 -1.36 -20.17
C VAL A 343 -1.65 -2.15 -20.52
N PHE A 344 -1.78 -3.23 -21.30
CA PHE A 344 -0.67 -4.03 -21.78
C PHE A 344 0.22 -3.25 -22.77
N GLU A 345 -0.37 -2.53 -23.72
CA GLU A 345 0.34 -1.77 -24.75
C GLU A 345 1.15 -0.59 -24.18
N ILE A 346 0.65 0.02 -23.09
CA ILE A 346 1.42 1.00 -22.31
C ILE A 346 2.65 0.34 -21.66
N ALA A 347 2.49 -0.84 -21.06
CA ALA A 347 3.60 -1.59 -20.48
C ALA A 347 4.60 -2.08 -21.55
N GLU A 348 4.11 -2.58 -22.68
CA GLU A 348 4.92 -2.98 -23.84
C GLU A 348 5.72 -1.80 -24.40
N THR A 349 5.12 -0.62 -24.53
CA THR A 349 5.82 0.59 -24.98
C THR A 349 6.98 0.94 -24.05
N ALA A 350 6.77 0.88 -22.72
CA ALA A 350 7.84 1.11 -21.76
C ALA A 350 8.96 0.05 -21.84
N LEU A 351 8.58 -1.22 -21.93
CA LEU A 351 9.53 -2.34 -22.02
C LEU A 351 10.32 -2.32 -23.33
N ASN A 352 9.71 -1.94 -24.46
CA ASN A 352 10.39 -1.78 -25.75
C ASN A 352 11.51 -0.72 -25.71
N VAL A 353 11.41 0.26 -24.79
CA VAL A 353 12.46 1.28 -24.60
C VAL A 353 13.53 0.83 -23.60
N ILE A 354 13.12 0.31 -22.44
CA ILE A 354 14.04 -0.04 -21.35
C ILE A 354 14.81 -1.34 -21.66
N VAL A 355 14.16 -2.30 -22.32
CA VAL A 355 14.81 -3.53 -22.81
C VAL A 355 14.22 -3.90 -24.17
N PRO A 356 14.77 -3.37 -25.29
CA PRO A 356 14.21 -3.61 -26.64
C PRO A 356 14.06 -5.08 -27.05
N ARG A 357 14.77 -6.00 -26.39
CA ARG A 357 14.69 -7.46 -26.59
C ARG A 357 13.95 -8.20 -25.47
N TRP A 358 13.15 -7.53 -24.65
CA TRP A 358 12.47 -8.12 -23.48
C TRP A 358 11.76 -9.44 -23.78
N LYS A 359 11.13 -9.55 -24.96
CA LYS A 359 10.41 -10.74 -25.42
C LYS A 359 11.27 -12.01 -25.46
N ALA A 360 12.58 -11.86 -25.64
CA ALA A 360 13.54 -12.97 -25.72
C ALA A 360 14.17 -13.37 -24.38
N VAL A 361 14.10 -12.50 -23.36
CA VAL A 361 14.90 -12.64 -22.13
C VAL A 361 14.09 -12.58 -20.83
N MET A 362 12.84 -12.12 -20.89
CA MET A 362 11.90 -12.19 -19.78
C MET A 362 11.48 -13.65 -19.54
N ILE A 363 11.60 -14.13 -18.29
CA ILE A 363 11.27 -15.52 -17.91
C ILE A 363 9.91 -15.67 -17.24
N ALA A 364 9.44 -14.67 -16.48
CA ALA A 364 8.18 -14.76 -15.76
C ALA A 364 7.41 -13.43 -15.65
N VAL A 365 6.09 -13.52 -15.55
CA VAL A 365 5.22 -12.46 -15.03
C VAL A 365 4.62 -12.90 -13.69
N VAL A 366 4.90 -12.13 -12.65
CA VAL A 366 4.42 -12.37 -11.29
C VAL A 366 3.23 -11.45 -11.01
N SER A 367 2.04 -12.03 -10.84
CA SER A 367 0.81 -11.31 -10.50
C SER A 367 0.65 -11.18 -9.00
N ASP A 368 0.76 -9.93 -8.50
CA ASP A 368 0.77 -9.60 -7.09
C ASP A 368 -0.50 -8.86 -6.66
N SER A 369 -1.02 -9.17 -5.46
CA SER A 369 -2.27 -8.63 -4.91
C SER A 369 -2.14 -8.30 -3.42
N ASP A 370 -1.14 -7.51 -3.07
CA ASP A 370 -1.12 -6.86 -1.77
C ASP A 370 -2.30 -5.87 -1.63
N ASN A 371 -2.83 -5.74 -0.42
CA ASN A 371 -3.70 -4.63 0.02
C ASN A 371 -5.08 -4.45 -0.65
N ILE A 372 -5.50 -5.31 -1.57
CA ILE A 372 -6.88 -5.32 -2.09
C ILE A 372 -7.65 -6.47 -1.46
N THR A 373 -8.67 -6.17 -0.66
CA THR A 373 -9.69 -7.15 -0.28
C THR A 373 -10.40 -7.64 -1.54
N PRO A 374 -10.17 -8.87 -2.03
CA PRO A 374 -10.55 -9.24 -3.39
C PRO A 374 -12.04 -9.52 -3.46
N VAL A 375 -12.87 -8.53 -3.79
CA VAL A 375 -14.28 -8.78 -4.10
C VAL A 375 -14.33 -9.75 -5.30
N PRO A 376 -15.21 -10.77 -5.29
CA PRO A 376 -15.47 -11.56 -6.49
C PRO A 376 -15.78 -10.62 -7.66
N ASP A 377 -15.17 -10.87 -8.82
CA ASP A 377 -15.26 -10.03 -10.02
C ASP A 377 -14.76 -8.58 -9.87
N ASP A 378 -13.76 -8.32 -9.00
CA ASP A 378 -13.04 -7.02 -9.04
C ASP A 378 -12.37 -6.86 -10.42
N ALA A 379 -12.95 -5.97 -11.23
CA ALA A 379 -12.52 -5.64 -12.58
C ALA A 379 -11.04 -5.26 -12.68
N ARG A 380 -10.42 -4.75 -11.61
CA ARG A 380 -9.00 -4.38 -11.56
C ARG A 380 -8.09 -5.61 -11.49
N LEU A 381 -8.48 -6.62 -10.71
CA LEU A 381 -7.76 -7.89 -10.63
C LEU A 381 -7.96 -8.70 -11.92
N LEU A 382 -9.17 -8.67 -12.49
CA LEU A 382 -9.43 -9.24 -13.81
C LEU A 382 -8.57 -8.56 -14.90
N LEU A 383 -8.44 -7.23 -14.88
CA LEU A 383 -7.61 -6.47 -15.82
C LEU A 383 -6.10 -6.75 -15.63
N ARG A 384 -5.61 -6.84 -14.39
CA ARG A 384 -4.23 -7.31 -14.10
C ARG A 384 -4.00 -8.70 -14.69
N ASN A 385 -4.92 -9.63 -14.47
CA ASN A 385 -4.80 -11.01 -14.98
C ASN A 385 -4.84 -11.03 -16.51
N ALA A 386 -5.68 -10.21 -17.16
CA ALA A 386 -5.71 -10.06 -18.61
C ALA A 386 -4.38 -9.52 -19.18
N VAL A 387 -3.72 -8.59 -18.48
CA VAL A 387 -2.37 -8.11 -18.83
C VAL A 387 -1.34 -9.24 -18.67
N ALA A 388 -1.40 -10.04 -17.61
CA ALA A 388 -0.52 -11.20 -17.42
C ALA A 388 -0.69 -12.28 -18.51
N ILE A 389 -1.95 -12.59 -18.88
CA ILE A 389 -2.27 -13.50 -20.00
C ILE A 389 -1.74 -12.93 -21.32
N ARG A 390 -1.77 -11.60 -21.51
CA ARG A 390 -1.17 -10.98 -22.70
C ARG A 390 0.34 -11.12 -22.74
N PHE A 391 1.06 -10.96 -21.62
CA PHE A 391 2.49 -11.24 -21.55
C PHE A 391 2.80 -12.68 -21.99
N GLU A 392 2.08 -13.67 -21.46
CA GLU A 392 2.23 -15.08 -21.85
C GLU A 392 1.98 -15.31 -23.35
N SER A 393 0.89 -14.76 -23.89
CA SER A 393 0.54 -14.89 -25.31
C SER A 393 1.59 -14.34 -26.28
N VAL A 394 2.44 -13.41 -25.80
CA VAL A 394 3.52 -12.77 -26.57
C VAL A 394 4.87 -13.46 -26.36
N LEU A 395 5.08 -14.15 -25.23
CA LEU A 395 6.36 -14.73 -24.83
C LEU A 395 6.50 -16.21 -25.18
N GLY A 396 5.40 -16.95 -25.32
CA GLY A 396 5.42 -18.34 -25.80
C GLY A 396 6.05 -19.35 -24.84
N SER A 397 6.60 -20.44 -25.38
CA SER A 397 7.06 -21.60 -24.60
C SER A 397 8.14 -21.28 -23.56
N GLY A 398 8.09 -21.97 -22.41
CA GLY A 398 9.05 -21.83 -21.33
C GLY A 398 8.92 -20.54 -20.51
N PHE A 399 8.02 -19.63 -20.90
CA PHE A 399 7.64 -18.50 -20.06
C PHE A 399 6.80 -18.97 -18.86
N LEU A 400 6.91 -18.27 -17.73
CA LEU A 400 6.19 -18.59 -16.49
C LEU A 400 5.17 -17.50 -16.15
N ARG A 401 3.86 -17.81 -16.27
CA ARG A 401 2.85 -17.09 -15.49
C ARG A 401 2.99 -17.53 -14.03
N VAL A 402 2.97 -16.59 -13.09
CA VAL A 402 3.02 -16.90 -11.65
C VAL A 402 1.99 -16.05 -10.91
N SER A 403 1.09 -16.72 -10.18
CA SER A 403 0.13 -16.10 -9.26
C SER A 403 0.50 -16.53 -7.83
N CYS A 404 0.56 -15.59 -6.89
CA CYS A 404 0.94 -15.92 -5.51
C CYS A 404 -0.21 -16.66 -4.79
N ALA A 405 -0.14 -17.99 -4.69
CA ALA A 405 -1.13 -18.80 -3.98
C ALA A 405 -1.25 -18.42 -2.50
N ALA A 406 -0.13 -18.11 -1.84
CA ALA A 406 -0.10 -17.63 -0.46
C ALA A 406 -0.94 -16.36 -0.28
N ARG A 407 -0.74 -15.32 -1.12
CA ARG A 407 -1.54 -14.09 -1.06
C ARG A 407 -2.99 -14.30 -1.47
N GLN A 408 -3.28 -15.19 -2.42
CA GLN A 408 -4.66 -15.54 -2.79
C GLN A 408 -5.39 -16.19 -1.59
N LEU A 409 -4.72 -17.11 -0.89
CA LEU A 409 -5.24 -17.74 0.32
C LEU A 409 -5.40 -16.73 1.47
N ASP A 410 -4.38 -15.90 1.73
CA ASP A 410 -4.43 -14.86 2.76
C ASP A 410 -5.60 -13.89 2.54
N ALA A 411 -5.77 -13.41 1.30
CA ALA A 411 -6.84 -12.50 0.94
C ALA A 411 -8.23 -13.18 0.88
N LEU A 412 -8.28 -14.51 0.69
CA LEU A 412 -9.48 -15.33 0.85
C LEU A 412 -9.85 -15.49 2.32
N MET A 413 -8.88 -15.71 3.20
CA MET A 413 -9.05 -15.76 4.64
C MET A 413 -9.48 -14.42 5.21
N GLN A 414 -8.94 -13.29 4.72
CA GLN A 414 -9.41 -11.96 5.09
C GLN A 414 -10.90 -11.78 4.81
N LYS A 415 -11.38 -12.18 3.62
CA LYS A 415 -12.82 -12.15 3.29
C LYS A 415 -13.64 -13.03 4.24
N PHE A 416 -13.17 -14.23 4.53
CA PHE A 416 -13.85 -15.18 5.41
C PHE A 416 -14.01 -14.62 6.83
N PHE A 417 -12.94 -14.07 7.39
CA PHE A 417 -12.93 -13.41 8.70
C PHE A 417 -13.85 -12.19 8.74
N THR A 418 -13.77 -11.30 7.75
CA THR A 418 -14.68 -10.15 7.65
C THR A 418 -16.14 -10.59 7.48
N LYS A 419 -16.43 -11.75 6.87
CA LYS A 419 -17.81 -12.25 6.72
C LYS A 419 -18.38 -12.92 7.98
N ILE A 420 -17.57 -13.65 8.75
CA ILE A 420 -18.04 -14.37 9.96
C ILE A 420 -17.93 -13.53 11.22
N LEU A 421 -16.80 -12.84 11.43
CA LEU A 421 -16.50 -12.05 12.62
C LEU A 421 -16.66 -10.54 12.40
N GLY A 422 -16.70 -10.07 11.15
CA GLY A 422 -16.75 -8.65 10.80
C GLY A 422 -18.15 -8.04 10.76
N SER A 423 -19.14 -8.60 11.45
CA SER A 423 -20.24 -7.77 11.93
C SER A 423 -19.71 -6.86 13.04
N ASP A 424 -20.07 -5.58 13.03
CA ASP A 424 -19.54 -4.60 13.99
C ASP A 424 -19.72 -5.05 15.44
N GLU A 425 -20.82 -5.75 15.74
CA GLU A 425 -21.13 -6.35 17.03
C GLU A 425 -20.12 -7.43 17.46
N VAL A 426 -19.81 -8.40 16.59
CA VAL A 426 -18.93 -9.54 16.95
C VAL A 426 -17.49 -9.08 17.13
N TYR A 427 -17.00 -8.20 16.25
CA TYR A 427 -15.65 -7.65 16.32
C TYR A 427 -15.47 -6.66 17.49
N SER A 428 -16.47 -5.82 17.77
CA SER A 428 -16.44 -4.90 18.93
C SER A 428 -16.53 -5.66 20.25
N GLN A 429 -17.33 -6.74 20.33
CA GLN A 429 -17.36 -7.64 21.49
C GLN A 429 -16.00 -8.32 21.71
N LEU A 430 -15.34 -8.81 20.65
CA LEU A 430 -13.98 -9.39 20.76
C LEU A 430 -12.96 -8.37 21.27
N THR A 431 -12.97 -7.16 20.70
CA THR A 431 -12.09 -6.07 21.14
C THR A 431 -12.36 -5.68 22.61
N THR A 432 -13.64 -5.62 22.99
CA THR A 432 -14.06 -5.29 24.36
C THR A 432 -13.63 -6.36 25.35
N LEU A 433 -13.88 -7.65 25.04
CA LEU A 433 -13.49 -8.79 25.86
C LEU A 433 -11.98 -8.84 26.08
N VAL A 434 -11.18 -8.71 25.01
CA VAL A 434 -9.71 -8.67 25.13
C VAL A 434 -9.26 -7.47 25.99
N SER A 435 -9.86 -6.30 25.79
CA SER A 435 -9.55 -5.11 26.59
C SER A 435 -9.92 -5.27 28.08
N TYR A 436 -10.99 -6.01 28.39
CA TYR A 436 -11.41 -6.32 29.75
C TYR A 436 -10.47 -7.35 30.38
N VAL A 437 -10.23 -8.49 29.72
CA VAL A 437 -9.38 -9.57 30.24
C VAL A 437 -7.93 -9.12 30.40
N SER A 438 -7.43 -8.23 29.53
CA SER A 438 -6.09 -7.61 29.67
C SER A 438 -5.88 -6.85 31.00
N ARG A 439 -6.98 -6.40 31.64
CA ARG A 439 -6.95 -5.72 32.95
C ARG A 439 -7.05 -6.70 34.12
N GLN A 440 -7.53 -7.92 33.90
CA GLN A 440 -7.71 -8.95 34.93
C GLN A 440 -6.40 -9.68 35.23
N ARG A 441 -5.46 -8.99 35.88
CA ARG A 441 -4.12 -9.53 36.23
C ARG A 441 -4.17 -10.84 37.02
N VAL A 442 -5.18 -11.02 37.88
CA VAL A 442 -5.34 -12.27 38.66
C VAL A 442 -5.65 -13.46 37.75
N LEU A 443 -6.59 -13.30 36.81
CA LEU A 443 -6.94 -14.31 35.82
C LEU A 443 -5.77 -14.62 34.88
N LEU A 444 -5.08 -13.59 34.37
CA LEU A 444 -3.91 -13.76 33.51
C LEU A 444 -2.75 -14.50 34.21
N ASN A 445 -2.49 -14.18 35.49
CA ASN A 445 -1.49 -14.89 36.29
C ASN A 445 -1.87 -16.35 36.52
N ALA A 446 -3.15 -16.65 36.79
CA ALA A 446 -3.65 -18.02 36.96
C ALA A 446 -3.54 -18.83 35.66
N MET A 447 -3.83 -18.21 34.51
CA MET A 447 -3.68 -18.79 33.17
C MET A 447 -2.22 -18.81 32.66
N GLN A 448 -1.26 -18.27 33.42
CA GLN A 448 0.17 -18.15 33.08
C GLN A 448 0.44 -17.52 31.70
N THR A 449 -0.35 -16.52 31.32
CA THR A 449 -0.38 -15.97 29.95
C THR A 449 -0.56 -14.46 29.95
N SER A 450 -0.24 -13.82 28.83
CA SER A 450 -0.54 -12.39 28.57
C SER A 450 -1.63 -12.27 27.51
N ALA A 451 -2.62 -11.41 27.73
CA ALA A 451 -3.64 -11.14 26.72
C ALA A 451 -3.01 -10.57 25.43
N PRO A 452 -3.30 -11.14 24.24
CA PRO A 452 -2.77 -10.66 22.97
C PRO A 452 -3.34 -9.28 22.61
N SER A 453 -2.53 -8.46 21.92
CA SER A 453 -2.98 -7.15 21.40
C SER A 453 -3.55 -7.27 19.99
N LEU A 454 -4.78 -6.79 19.82
CA LEU A 454 -5.43 -6.70 18.51
C LEU A 454 -5.00 -5.37 17.85
N SER A 455 -3.90 -5.40 17.08
CA SER A 455 -3.24 -4.20 16.55
C SER A 455 -3.85 -3.66 15.26
N ASP A 456 -4.46 -4.54 14.46
CA ASP A 456 -5.13 -4.21 13.21
C ASP A 456 -6.29 -5.20 12.94
N SER A 457 -7.08 -4.89 11.91
CA SER A 457 -8.18 -5.73 11.41
C SER A 457 -7.73 -6.80 10.42
N GLN A 458 -6.42 -7.10 10.33
CA GLN A 458 -5.95 -8.21 9.51
C GLN A 458 -6.36 -9.52 10.16
N TRP A 459 -6.79 -10.48 9.35
CA TRP A 459 -7.30 -11.74 9.85
C TRP A 459 -6.25 -12.53 10.65
N ARG A 460 -4.94 -12.34 10.39
CA ARG A 460 -3.84 -12.95 11.17
C ARG A 460 -3.80 -12.45 12.62
N SER A 461 -3.97 -11.13 12.82
CA SER A 461 -4.10 -10.50 14.14
C SER A 461 -5.31 -11.07 14.87
N VAL A 462 -6.47 -11.13 14.21
CA VAL A 462 -7.71 -11.70 14.76
C VAL A 462 -7.55 -13.21 15.05
N ALA A 463 -6.91 -13.98 14.15
CA ALA A 463 -6.66 -15.41 14.29
C ALA A 463 -5.85 -15.73 15.55
N SER A 464 -4.75 -15.00 15.79
CA SER A 464 -3.95 -15.11 17.01
C SER A 464 -4.80 -14.90 18.27
N VAL A 465 -5.65 -13.87 18.29
CA VAL A 465 -6.56 -13.58 19.40
C VAL A 465 -7.59 -14.69 19.59
N VAL A 466 -8.29 -15.15 18.54
CA VAL A 466 -9.35 -16.17 18.70
C VAL A 466 -8.76 -17.55 19.06
N MET A 467 -7.55 -17.89 18.61
CA MET A 467 -6.85 -19.10 19.04
C MET A 467 -6.45 -19.02 20.52
N TRP A 468 -6.00 -17.87 21.01
CA TRP A 468 -5.75 -17.66 22.44
C TRP A 468 -7.03 -17.78 23.28
N VAL A 469 -8.14 -17.18 22.82
CA VAL A 469 -9.47 -17.32 23.46
C VAL A 469 -9.94 -18.77 23.47
N ARG A 470 -9.71 -19.54 22.40
CA ARG A 470 -10.01 -20.98 22.35
C ARG A 470 -9.16 -21.77 23.35
N HIS A 471 -7.86 -21.51 23.43
CA HIS A 471 -6.94 -22.23 24.31
C HIS A 471 -7.25 -22.01 25.81
N HIS A 472 -7.51 -20.76 26.21
CA HIS A 472 -7.83 -20.41 27.59
C HIS A 472 -9.34 -20.34 27.89
N GLY A 473 -10.18 -20.82 26.98
CA GLY A 473 -11.63 -20.58 26.99
C GLY A 473 -12.36 -21.04 28.24
N ALA A 474 -11.92 -22.14 28.88
CA ALA A 474 -12.55 -22.63 30.11
C ALA A 474 -12.42 -21.63 31.26
N SER A 475 -11.21 -21.18 31.58
CA SER A 475 -10.94 -20.20 32.65
C SER A 475 -11.56 -18.83 32.37
N ILE A 476 -11.63 -18.43 31.10
CA ILE A 476 -12.31 -17.18 30.69
C ILE A 476 -13.82 -17.29 30.96
N ARG A 477 -14.45 -18.44 30.70
CA ARG A 477 -15.89 -18.64 30.96
C ARG A 477 -16.22 -18.75 32.44
N GLU A 478 -15.44 -19.50 33.21
CA GLU A 478 -15.58 -19.60 34.68
C GLU A 478 -15.50 -18.19 35.33
N HIS A 479 -14.63 -17.32 34.83
CA HIS A 479 -14.58 -15.91 35.26
C HIS A 479 -15.85 -15.12 34.88
N PHE A 480 -16.47 -15.41 33.74
CA PHE A 480 -17.73 -14.77 33.33
C PHE A 480 -18.98 -15.32 34.02
N GLU A 481 -18.98 -16.56 34.50
CA GLU A 481 -20.04 -17.07 35.40
C GLU A 481 -20.14 -16.22 36.68
N LEU A 482 -19.00 -15.71 37.17
CA LEU A 482 -18.92 -14.77 38.29
C LEU A 482 -19.17 -13.30 37.90
N GLN A 483 -19.09 -12.94 36.61
CA GLN A 483 -19.27 -11.57 36.09
C GLN A 483 -20.07 -11.52 34.77
N ALA A 484 -21.31 -12.03 34.81
CA ALA A 484 -22.17 -12.20 33.64
C ALA A 484 -22.43 -10.92 32.81
N ALA A 485 -22.29 -9.72 33.40
CA ALA A 485 -22.51 -8.44 32.72
C ALA A 485 -21.55 -8.15 31.55
N PHE A 486 -20.47 -8.92 31.39
CA PHE A 486 -19.51 -8.81 30.29
C PHE A 486 -19.40 -10.09 29.44
N ALA A 487 -20.28 -11.07 29.65
CA ALA A 487 -20.28 -12.33 28.92
C ALA A 487 -20.80 -12.13 27.46
N PRO A 488 -20.06 -12.56 26.42
CA PRO A 488 -20.58 -12.57 25.05
C PRO A 488 -21.71 -13.60 24.86
N PRO A 489 -22.65 -13.38 23.92
CA PRO A 489 -23.76 -14.30 23.63
C PRO A 489 -23.26 -15.62 23.03
N ALA A 490 -24.08 -16.67 23.07
CA ALA A 490 -23.71 -18.01 22.60
C ALA A 490 -23.32 -18.01 21.11
N SER A 491 -24.13 -17.38 20.25
CA SER A 491 -23.78 -17.14 18.84
C SER A 491 -22.41 -16.48 18.57
N TRP A 492 -21.88 -15.66 19.50
CA TRP A 492 -20.53 -15.09 19.41
C TRP A 492 -19.45 -16.17 19.65
N TRP A 493 -19.63 -16.99 20.69
CA TRP A 493 -18.71 -18.08 21.02
C TRP A 493 -18.62 -19.11 19.89
N VAL A 494 -19.74 -19.47 19.28
CA VAL A 494 -19.81 -20.36 18.10
C VAL A 494 -18.91 -19.81 16.98
N ARG A 495 -19.06 -18.53 16.61
CA ARG A 495 -18.28 -17.88 15.54
C ARG A 495 -16.78 -17.81 15.86
N VAL A 496 -16.43 -17.46 17.10
CA VAL A 496 -15.03 -17.34 17.55
C VAL A 496 -14.32 -18.69 17.60
N LEU A 497 -14.97 -19.73 18.14
CA LEU A 497 -14.40 -21.07 18.22
C LEU A 497 -14.26 -21.72 16.83
N LEU A 498 -15.21 -21.50 15.93
CA LEU A 498 -15.11 -21.87 14.52
C LEU A 498 -13.92 -21.19 13.83
N ALA A 499 -13.81 -19.86 13.96
CA ALA A 499 -12.72 -19.09 13.36
C ALA A 499 -11.35 -19.54 13.89
N ALA A 500 -11.26 -19.86 15.19
CA ALA A 500 -10.05 -20.41 15.81
C ALA A 500 -9.72 -21.83 15.30
N ARG A 501 -10.73 -22.68 15.02
CA ARG A 501 -10.52 -24.01 14.43
C ARG A 501 -9.96 -23.90 13.00
N ILE A 502 -10.52 -23.02 12.18
CA ILE A 502 -10.06 -22.84 10.80
C ILE A 502 -8.68 -22.15 10.77
N SER A 503 -8.41 -21.19 11.67
CA SER A 503 -7.08 -20.57 11.82
C SER A 503 -5.99 -21.61 12.04
N HIS A 504 -6.24 -22.58 12.92
CA HIS A 504 -5.29 -23.63 13.29
C HIS A 504 -4.89 -24.51 12.11
N GLU A 505 -5.81 -24.78 11.18
CA GLU A 505 -5.49 -25.58 9.98
C GLU A 505 -4.85 -24.73 8.87
N VAL A 506 -5.25 -23.47 8.73
CA VAL A 506 -4.82 -22.63 7.59
C VAL A 506 -3.48 -21.93 7.83
N LEU A 507 -3.17 -21.49 9.06
CA LEU A 507 -1.92 -20.74 9.33
C LEU A 507 -0.65 -21.56 9.02
N PRO A 508 -0.48 -22.82 9.48
CA PRO A 508 0.72 -23.59 9.17
C PRO A 508 0.89 -23.84 7.68
N ILE A 509 -0.21 -24.07 6.96
CA ILE A 509 -0.21 -24.30 5.51
C ILE A 509 0.11 -22.99 4.76
N LEU A 510 -0.32 -21.84 5.27
CA LEU A 510 -0.01 -20.54 4.71
C LEU A 510 1.46 -20.15 4.93
N GLU A 511 2.02 -20.50 6.08
CA GLU A 511 3.45 -20.38 6.36
C GLU A 511 4.26 -21.29 5.42
N GLU A 512 3.88 -22.57 5.29
CA GLU A 512 4.44 -23.57 4.35
C GLU A 512 4.56 -23.00 2.91
N ILE A 513 3.50 -22.40 2.36
CA ILE A 513 3.49 -21.85 0.99
C ILE A 513 4.02 -20.41 0.84
N SER A 514 4.44 -19.77 1.93
CA SER A 514 4.92 -18.37 1.87
C SER A 514 6.44 -18.22 1.68
N GLY A 515 7.21 -19.29 1.94
CA GLY A 515 8.66 -19.30 1.82
C GLY A 515 9.20 -19.69 0.44
N TRP A 516 10.54 -19.80 0.34
CA TRP A 516 11.27 -20.02 -0.91
C TRP A 516 11.49 -21.52 -1.28
N THR A 517 10.87 -22.46 -0.56
CA THR A 517 11.26 -23.89 -0.59
C THR A 517 10.52 -24.72 -1.65
N THR A 518 10.95 -25.97 -1.89
CA THR A 518 10.15 -26.91 -2.72
C THR A 518 8.98 -27.56 -2.00
N GLU A 519 8.94 -27.51 -0.68
CA GLU A 519 7.72 -27.83 0.06
C GLU A 519 6.70 -26.68 -0.10
N ALA A 520 7.16 -25.43 -0.17
CA ALA A 520 6.37 -24.29 -0.66
C ALA A 520 6.04 -24.36 -2.16
N SER A 521 6.74 -25.20 -2.95
CA SER A 521 6.50 -25.38 -4.38
C SER A 521 5.41 -26.40 -4.72
N VAL A 522 4.67 -26.94 -3.74
CA VAL A 522 3.39 -27.64 -4.03
C VAL A 522 2.20 -26.88 -3.42
N PRO A 523 1.98 -25.60 -3.79
CA PRO A 523 0.83 -24.85 -3.30
C PRO A 523 -0.50 -25.48 -3.75
N ARG A 524 -0.49 -26.34 -4.78
CA ARG A 524 -1.64 -27.16 -5.19
C ARG A 524 -2.04 -28.10 -4.07
N ASP A 525 -1.11 -28.92 -3.57
CA ASP A 525 -1.38 -29.87 -2.49
C ASP A 525 -1.73 -29.16 -1.18
N ALA A 526 -1.07 -28.04 -0.86
CA ALA A 526 -1.40 -27.18 0.28
C ALA A 526 -2.85 -26.68 0.25
N VAL A 527 -3.29 -26.09 -0.88
CA VAL A 527 -4.68 -25.63 -1.06
C VAL A 527 -5.66 -26.82 -1.08
N VAL A 528 -5.25 -27.97 -1.63
CA VAL A 528 -6.03 -29.21 -1.62
C VAL A 528 -6.20 -29.76 -0.20
N LYS A 529 -5.18 -29.72 0.68
CA LYS A 529 -5.28 -30.10 2.11
C LYS A 529 -6.41 -29.31 2.79
N ILE A 530 -6.38 -27.97 2.69
CA ILE A 530 -7.39 -27.08 3.28
C ILE A 530 -8.78 -27.38 2.69
N ARG A 531 -8.87 -27.53 1.37
CA ARG A 531 -10.12 -27.83 0.68
C ARG A 531 -10.71 -29.16 1.15
N THR A 532 -9.92 -30.23 1.19
CA THR A 532 -10.36 -31.55 1.64
C THR A 532 -10.78 -31.54 3.10
N PHE A 533 -10.06 -30.81 3.97
CA PHE A 533 -10.49 -30.58 5.36
C PHE A 533 -11.89 -29.95 5.42
N LEU A 534 -12.13 -28.85 4.70
CA LEU A 534 -13.43 -28.16 4.70
C LEU A 534 -14.55 -29.01 4.06
N LEU A 535 -14.27 -29.68 2.94
CA LEU A 535 -15.24 -30.58 2.29
C LEU A 535 -15.68 -31.70 3.23
N ASN A 536 -14.74 -32.34 3.93
CA ASN A 536 -15.01 -33.46 4.82
C ASN A 536 -15.69 -33.01 6.12
N TRP A 537 -15.20 -31.93 6.75
CA TRP A 537 -15.73 -31.44 8.04
C TRP A 537 -17.17 -30.94 7.91
N PHE A 538 -17.51 -30.32 6.78
CA PHE A 538 -18.82 -29.68 6.56
C PHE A 538 -19.74 -30.44 5.57
N SER A 539 -19.31 -31.60 5.06
CA SER A 539 -20.03 -32.38 4.03
C SER A 539 -20.46 -31.56 2.79
N VAL A 540 -19.62 -30.61 2.38
CA VAL A 540 -19.92 -29.71 1.25
C VAL A 540 -19.99 -30.50 -0.06
N SER A 541 -21.08 -30.32 -0.79
CA SER A 541 -21.31 -30.91 -2.11
C SER A 541 -20.76 -30.00 -3.21
N GLY A 542 -19.88 -30.50 -4.08
CA GLY A 542 -19.30 -29.76 -5.21
C GLY A 542 -17.82 -30.12 -5.48
N PRO A 543 -17.21 -29.63 -6.57
CA PRO A 543 -17.77 -28.71 -7.55
C PRO A 543 -18.54 -29.45 -8.66
N LEU A 544 -19.74 -28.99 -8.99
CA LEU A 544 -20.47 -29.49 -10.16
C LEU A 544 -19.84 -28.96 -11.47
N GLY A 545 -19.74 -29.82 -12.48
CA GLY A 545 -19.16 -29.48 -13.79
C GLY A 545 -19.99 -28.44 -14.53
N ILE A 546 -19.33 -27.54 -15.28
CA ILE A 546 -19.97 -26.40 -15.94
C ILE A 546 -21.02 -26.82 -17.00
N ASP A 547 -20.83 -28.00 -17.62
CA ASP A 547 -21.73 -28.56 -18.63
C ASP A 547 -22.74 -29.59 -18.08
N ASP A 548 -22.81 -29.77 -16.75
CA ASP A 548 -23.75 -30.72 -16.16
C ASP A 548 -25.19 -30.13 -16.15
N PRO A 549 -26.19 -30.78 -16.77
CA PRO A 549 -27.58 -30.36 -16.68
C PRO A 549 -28.10 -30.27 -15.22
N ALA A 550 -27.40 -30.87 -14.25
CA ALA A 550 -27.63 -30.66 -12.83
C ALA A 550 -27.43 -29.21 -12.38
N VAL A 551 -26.53 -28.41 -12.97
CA VAL A 551 -26.30 -26.99 -12.59
C VAL A 551 -27.46 -26.11 -13.08
N ALA A 552 -27.91 -26.32 -14.31
CA ALA A 552 -29.12 -25.68 -14.85
C ALA A 552 -30.37 -26.12 -14.07
N ALA A 553 -30.47 -27.39 -13.67
CA ALA A 553 -31.56 -27.88 -12.82
C ALA A 553 -31.49 -27.39 -11.37
N ALA A 554 -30.31 -27.20 -10.78
CA ALA A 554 -30.12 -26.69 -9.42
C ALA A 554 -30.44 -25.19 -9.31
N THR A 555 -30.21 -24.44 -10.39
CA THR A 555 -30.61 -23.03 -10.50
C THR A 555 -32.09 -22.84 -10.85
N ALA A 556 -32.74 -23.85 -11.44
CA ALA A 556 -34.17 -23.83 -11.82
C ALA A 556 -35.13 -24.53 -10.82
N ARG A 557 -34.64 -25.38 -9.92
CA ARG A 557 -35.47 -26.02 -8.88
C ARG A 557 -35.88 -25.02 -7.79
N PRO A 558 -37.04 -25.21 -7.12
CA PRO A 558 -37.34 -24.49 -5.89
C PRO A 558 -36.21 -24.72 -4.89
N ARG A 559 -35.63 -23.64 -4.36
CA ARG A 559 -34.58 -23.75 -3.33
C ARG A 559 -35.14 -24.49 -2.14
N ASP A 560 -34.50 -25.60 -1.78
CA ASP A 560 -34.78 -26.29 -0.53
C ASP A 560 -34.31 -25.38 0.62
N ASN A 561 -35.20 -25.10 1.58
CA ASN A 561 -35.04 -24.01 2.56
C ASN A 561 -33.85 -24.20 3.52
N ASP A 562 -33.35 -25.43 3.56
CA ASP A 562 -32.22 -25.88 4.39
C ASP A 562 -30.89 -25.94 3.64
N SER A 563 -30.85 -25.62 2.34
CA SER A 563 -29.61 -25.66 1.54
C SER A 563 -29.05 -24.26 1.20
N VAL A 564 -27.74 -24.09 1.35
CA VAL A 564 -27.02 -22.84 1.04
C VAL A 564 -25.98 -23.10 -0.05
N ALA A 565 -25.98 -22.30 -1.11
CA ALA A 565 -25.08 -22.45 -2.26
C ALA A 565 -24.06 -21.31 -2.36
N SER A 566 -22.96 -21.56 -3.07
CA SER A 566 -21.93 -20.55 -3.38
C SER A 566 -22.45 -19.50 -4.35
N LYS A 567 -21.78 -18.33 -4.38
CA LYS A 567 -22.09 -17.27 -5.35
C LYS A 567 -21.98 -17.71 -6.81
N ASP A 568 -21.11 -18.67 -7.12
CA ASP A 568 -20.94 -19.26 -8.45
C ASP A 568 -21.87 -20.46 -8.72
N GLY A 569 -22.69 -20.87 -7.74
CA GLY A 569 -23.61 -22.02 -7.83
C GLY A 569 -22.95 -23.40 -7.87
N LYS A 570 -21.61 -23.50 -7.81
CA LYS A 570 -20.87 -24.77 -7.99
C LYS A 570 -20.80 -25.65 -6.76
N CYS A 571 -20.94 -25.06 -5.57
CA CYS A 571 -20.85 -25.74 -4.28
C CYS A 571 -22.12 -25.48 -3.46
N SER A 572 -22.55 -26.45 -2.67
CA SER A 572 -23.67 -26.31 -1.73
C SER A 572 -23.45 -27.09 -0.44
N ILE A 573 -24.14 -26.68 0.62
CA ILE A 573 -24.11 -27.30 1.94
C ILE A 573 -25.54 -27.34 2.50
N LYS A 574 -25.83 -28.32 3.37
CA LYS A 574 -27.07 -28.32 4.14
C LYS A 574 -26.85 -27.68 5.50
N THR A 575 -27.88 -27.03 6.01
CA THR A 575 -27.90 -26.39 7.33
C THR A 575 -27.76 -27.43 8.45
N SER A 576 -28.28 -28.65 8.24
CA SER A 576 -28.06 -29.82 9.10
C SER A 576 -26.58 -30.16 9.28
N ASP A 577 -25.85 -30.19 8.16
CA ASP A 577 -24.48 -30.68 8.12
C ASP A 577 -23.53 -29.65 8.76
N VAL A 578 -23.87 -28.35 8.63
CA VAL A 578 -23.23 -27.27 9.40
C VAL A 578 -23.49 -27.40 10.90
N LEU A 579 -24.72 -27.73 11.31
CA LEU A 579 -25.06 -27.86 12.73
C LEU A 579 -24.23 -28.97 13.38
N THR A 580 -24.18 -30.17 12.77
CA THR A 580 -23.33 -31.28 13.21
C THR A 580 -21.86 -30.87 13.28
N ALA A 581 -21.34 -30.23 12.23
CA ALA A 581 -19.96 -29.75 12.15
C ALA A 581 -19.60 -28.65 13.18
N LEU A 582 -20.61 -27.96 13.75
CA LEU A 582 -20.43 -27.02 14.86
C LEU A 582 -20.50 -27.74 16.21
N GLN A 583 -21.37 -28.73 16.39
CA GLN A 583 -21.42 -29.59 17.59
C GLN A 583 -20.08 -30.32 17.80
N ASP A 584 -19.41 -30.74 16.70
CA ASP A 584 -18.06 -31.33 16.70
C ASP A 584 -16.95 -30.39 17.22
N LEU A 585 -17.21 -29.11 17.47
CA LEU A 585 -16.28 -28.20 18.14
C LEU A 585 -16.18 -28.45 19.66
N GLY A 586 -17.10 -29.21 20.23
CA GLY A 586 -17.09 -29.68 21.63
C GLY A 586 -18.42 -29.43 22.37
N THR A 587 -18.61 -30.11 23.50
CA THR A 587 -19.86 -30.09 24.30
C THR A 587 -20.40 -28.69 24.54
N PHE A 588 -19.55 -27.76 24.99
CA PHE A 588 -19.92 -26.36 25.21
C PHE A 588 -20.58 -25.67 24.00
N VAL A 589 -20.19 -26.03 22.77
CA VAL A 589 -20.81 -25.48 21.54
C VAL A 589 -22.13 -26.18 21.24
N ALA A 590 -22.23 -27.49 21.48
CA ALA A 590 -23.49 -28.22 21.37
C ALA A 590 -24.53 -27.70 22.37
N ASP A 591 -24.17 -27.58 23.66
CA ASP A 591 -25.01 -27.04 24.73
C ASP A 591 -25.55 -25.65 24.35
N MET A 592 -24.71 -24.78 23.79
CA MET A 592 -25.10 -23.44 23.34
C MET A 592 -26.08 -23.44 22.16
N LEU A 593 -25.91 -24.36 21.20
CA LEU A 593 -26.79 -24.49 20.04
C LEU A 593 -28.16 -25.09 20.42
N GLU A 594 -28.18 -25.96 21.43
CA GLU A 594 -29.41 -26.53 22.00
C GLU A 594 -30.15 -25.49 22.86
N THR A 595 -29.45 -24.78 23.76
CA THR A 595 -30.08 -23.80 24.67
C THR A 595 -30.71 -22.60 23.93
N GLU A 596 -30.07 -22.06 22.87
CA GLU A 596 -30.67 -20.97 22.06
C GLU A 596 -31.90 -21.43 21.23
N SER A 597 -32.21 -22.74 21.17
CA SER A 597 -33.32 -23.30 20.39
C SER A 597 -34.64 -23.47 21.15
N GLU A 598 -34.63 -23.45 22.49
CA GLU A 598 -35.84 -23.63 23.31
C GLU A 598 -36.61 -22.33 23.58
N ASP A 599 -35.95 -21.17 23.49
CA ASP A 599 -36.58 -19.84 23.54
C ASP A 599 -37.11 -19.40 22.15
N ASP A 600 -37.99 -18.39 22.13
CA ASP A 600 -38.54 -17.73 20.91
C ASP A 600 -37.43 -17.14 19.99
N THR A 601 -36.17 -17.20 20.40
CA THR A 601 -34.94 -16.95 19.63
C THR A 601 -34.58 -18.00 18.58
N SER A 602 -35.43 -18.99 18.30
CA SER A 602 -35.23 -19.98 17.22
C SER A 602 -34.80 -19.40 15.85
N GLN A 603 -35.10 -18.14 15.55
CA GLN A 603 -34.62 -17.44 14.35
C GLN A 603 -33.13 -17.02 14.39
N SER A 604 -32.56 -16.79 15.57
CA SER A 604 -31.16 -16.37 15.81
C SER A 604 -30.14 -17.46 15.41
N VAL A 605 -30.34 -18.68 15.93
CA VAL A 605 -29.46 -19.82 15.67
C VAL A 605 -29.47 -20.14 14.18
N GLY A 606 -30.68 -20.30 13.60
CA GLY A 606 -30.86 -20.60 12.18
C GLY A 606 -30.21 -19.54 11.27
N GLN A 607 -30.28 -18.26 11.63
CA GLN A 607 -29.61 -17.19 10.89
C GLN A 607 -28.08 -17.27 11.02
N THR A 608 -27.54 -17.51 12.22
CA THR A 608 -26.09 -17.66 12.42
C THR A 608 -25.53 -18.88 11.69
N VAL A 609 -26.22 -20.02 11.73
CA VAL A 609 -25.84 -21.23 10.99
C VAL A 609 -25.88 -20.98 9.47
N LYS A 610 -26.90 -20.26 8.96
CA LYS A 610 -26.99 -19.86 7.53
C LYS A 610 -25.89 -18.88 7.10
N GLU A 611 -25.48 -17.97 7.97
CA GLU A 611 -24.33 -17.08 7.71
C GLU A 611 -23.00 -17.82 7.68
N ILE A 612 -22.79 -18.76 8.62
CA ILE A 612 -21.63 -19.65 8.64
C ILE A 612 -21.61 -20.53 7.38
N ALA A 613 -22.74 -21.13 7.00
CA ALA A 613 -22.90 -21.92 5.78
C ALA A 613 -22.49 -21.12 4.54
N ALA A 614 -22.99 -19.88 4.41
CA ALA A 614 -22.62 -18.98 3.33
C ALA A 614 -21.13 -18.57 3.38
N GLY A 615 -20.54 -18.42 4.56
CA GLY A 615 -19.10 -18.18 4.72
C GLY A 615 -18.25 -19.35 4.22
N ILE A 616 -18.54 -20.56 4.70
CA ILE A 616 -17.81 -21.80 4.36
C ILE A 616 -17.92 -22.13 2.87
N VAL A 617 -19.13 -22.08 2.30
CA VAL A 617 -19.34 -22.46 0.90
C VAL A 617 -18.68 -21.46 -0.08
N ASN A 618 -18.63 -20.18 0.27
CA ASN A 618 -17.86 -19.19 -0.49
C ASN A 618 -16.34 -19.32 -0.26
N LEU A 619 -15.88 -19.77 0.91
CA LEU A 619 -14.47 -20.13 1.14
C LEU A 619 -14.07 -21.33 0.26
N VAL A 620 -14.88 -22.40 0.22
CA VAL A 620 -14.63 -23.58 -0.62
C VAL A 620 -14.67 -23.25 -2.12
N SER A 621 -15.65 -22.47 -2.60
CA SER A 621 -15.66 -21.96 -3.99
C SER A 621 -14.41 -21.10 -4.28
N GLY A 622 -13.99 -20.25 -3.34
CA GLY A 622 -12.75 -19.48 -3.43
C GLY A 622 -11.49 -20.35 -3.53
N LEU A 623 -11.39 -21.43 -2.77
CA LEU A 623 -10.26 -22.38 -2.86
C LEU A 623 -10.23 -23.11 -4.20
N HIS A 624 -11.38 -23.31 -4.86
CA HIS A 624 -11.42 -23.81 -6.24
C HIS A 624 -11.00 -22.79 -7.29
N SER A 625 -11.09 -21.48 -6.99
CA SER A 625 -10.67 -20.40 -7.89
C SER A 625 -9.23 -19.92 -7.67
N ILE A 626 -8.51 -20.44 -6.67
CA ILE A 626 -7.05 -20.26 -6.56
C ILE A 626 -6.38 -21.03 -7.69
N THR A 627 -6.19 -20.36 -8.83
CA THR A 627 -5.47 -20.94 -9.95
C THR A 627 -3.97 -20.81 -9.73
N ILE A 628 -3.28 -21.95 -9.71
CA ILE A 628 -1.82 -22.05 -9.67
C ILE A 628 -1.37 -22.24 -11.11
N ASP A 629 -1.59 -21.20 -11.90
CA ASP A 629 -1.38 -21.23 -13.33
C ASP A 629 0.07 -20.93 -13.65
N ILE A 630 0.86 -21.99 -13.76
CA ILE A 630 2.15 -21.99 -14.46
C ILE A 630 1.91 -22.56 -15.84
N ASP A 631 1.11 -21.85 -16.63
CA ASP A 631 0.92 -22.15 -18.05
C ASP A 631 2.21 -21.77 -18.80
N GLY A 632 2.89 -22.77 -19.37
CA GLY A 632 4.15 -22.55 -20.10
C GLY A 632 5.08 -23.78 -20.23
N ILE A 633 4.92 -24.78 -19.35
CA ILE A 633 5.65 -26.06 -19.43
C ILE A 633 4.64 -27.20 -19.57
N GLY A 634 4.50 -27.75 -20.79
CA GLY A 634 3.45 -28.72 -21.10
C GLY A 634 3.47 -29.96 -20.20
N GLY A 635 2.49 -30.06 -19.30
CA GLY A 635 2.11 -31.26 -18.53
C GLY A 635 3.12 -31.86 -17.55
N LEU A 636 4.39 -31.42 -17.55
CA LEU A 636 5.49 -32.12 -16.85
C LEU A 636 6.04 -31.38 -15.61
N LEU A 637 5.79 -30.08 -15.50
CA LEU A 637 6.13 -29.26 -14.33
C LEU A 637 4.91 -28.36 -14.05
N SER A 638 4.07 -28.78 -13.09
CA SER A 638 2.89 -28.01 -12.67
C SER A 638 3.20 -26.90 -11.66
N ASP A 639 4.46 -26.77 -11.29
CA ASP A 639 4.97 -26.10 -10.09
C ASP A 639 6.27 -25.33 -10.38
N LEU A 640 6.59 -24.34 -9.53
CA LEU A 640 7.81 -23.55 -9.66
C LEU A 640 9.06 -24.42 -9.38
N PRO A 641 10.16 -24.20 -10.11
CA PRO A 641 11.36 -25.03 -9.97
C PRO A 641 12.16 -24.69 -8.72
N ALA A 642 12.80 -25.70 -8.11
CA ALA A 642 13.67 -25.53 -6.94
C ALA A 642 14.77 -24.48 -7.17
N VAL A 643 14.94 -23.55 -6.22
CA VAL A 643 15.97 -22.50 -6.28
C VAL A 643 16.92 -22.47 -5.08
N LEU A 644 16.66 -23.25 -4.03
CA LEU A 644 17.49 -23.33 -2.82
C LEU A 644 18.33 -24.62 -2.79
N PRO A 645 19.56 -24.63 -2.25
CA PRO A 645 20.40 -25.81 -2.22
C PRO A 645 19.78 -27.00 -1.45
N GLN A 646 19.09 -26.75 -0.33
CA GLN A 646 18.43 -27.81 0.46
C GLN A 646 17.28 -28.51 -0.29
N ASP A 647 16.74 -27.88 -1.32
CA ASP A 647 15.71 -28.45 -2.20
C ASP A 647 16.32 -29.07 -3.46
N LEU A 648 17.34 -28.43 -4.05
CA LEU A 648 18.07 -28.94 -5.20
C LEU A 648 18.69 -30.31 -4.92
N VAL A 649 19.18 -30.56 -3.70
CA VAL A 649 19.75 -31.88 -3.33
C VAL A 649 18.71 -33.01 -3.36
N LYS A 650 17.44 -32.70 -3.07
CA LYS A 650 16.30 -33.64 -3.12
C LYS A 650 15.94 -34.03 -4.58
N MET A 651 16.26 -33.19 -5.57
CA MET A 651 15.94 -33.44 -6.98
C MET A 651 16.86 -34.50 -7.61
N ARG A 652 16.35 -35.19 -8.65
CA ARG A 652 17.18 -36.00 -9.56
C ARG A 652 17.64 -35.15 -10.75
N GLY A 653 18.81 -35.44 -11.33
CA GLY A 653 19.34 -34.73 -12.51
C GLY A 653 18.35 -34.63 -13.69
N ARG A 654 17.52 -35.65 -13.92
CA ARG A 654 16.46 -35.60 -14.95
C ARG A 654 15.36 -34.56 -14.68
N GLN A 655 15.06 -34.27 -13.41
CA GLN A 655 14.09 -33.25 -13.01
C GLN A 655 14.71 -31.87 -13.14
N PHE A 656 15.97 -31.71 -12.71
CA PHE A 656 16.70 -30.45 -12.87
C PHE A 656 16.91 -30.09 -14.35
N ALA A 657 17.29 -31.04 -15.20
CA ALA A 657 17.39 -30.82 -16.65
C ALA A 657 16.03 -30.45 -17.29
N ALA A 658 14.89 -30.88 -16.72
CA ALA A 658 13.57 -30.46 -17.18
C ALA A 658 13.25 -28.99 -16.83
N VAL A 659 13.90 -28.42 -15.81
CA VAL A 659 13.84 -26.99 -15.47
C VAL A 659 14.74 -26.16 -16.40
N VAL A 660 15.96 -26.64 -16.68
CA VAL A 660 16.94 -25.90 -17.49
C VAL A 660 16.51 -25.83 -18.96
N ARG A 661 16.04 -26.95 -19.54
CA ARG A 661 15.73 -27.05 -20.99
C ARG A 661 14.80 -25.96 -21.53
N PRO A 662 13.63 -25.65 -20.92
CA PRO A 662 12.75 -24.58 -21.41
C PRO A 662 13.39 -23.19 -21.40
N GLN A 663 14.40 -22.96 -20.55
CA GLN A 663 15.07 -21.66 -20.42
C GLN A 663 16.30 -21.52 -21.32
N MET A 664 16.87 -22.61 -21.86
CA MET A 664 18.15 -22.59 -22.60
C MET A 664 18.19 -21.58 -23.74
N GLU A 665 17.09 -21.38 -24.46
CA GLU A 665 17.03 -20.38 -25.54
C GLU A 665 17.05 -18.95 -24.98
N ARG A 666 16.27 -18.66 -23.93
CA ARG A 666 16.26 -17.34 -23.26
C ARG A 666 17.63 -17.00 -22.67
N LEU A 667 18.27 -17.96 -21.99
CA LEU A 667 19.63 -17.81 -21.45
C LEU A 667 20.64 -17.46 -22.57
N ARG A 668 20.61 -18.18 -23.70
CA ARG A 668 21.49 -17.90 -24.85
C ARG A 668 21.22 -16.53 -25.48
N LEU A 669 19.95 -16.13 -25.62
CA LEU A 669 19.59 -14.82 -26.16
C LEU A 669 19.94 -13.66 -25.21
N ALA A 670 20.02 -13.93 -23.91
CA ALA A 670 20.57 -13.07 -22.86
C ALA A 670 22.10 -13.08 -22.75
N GLY A 671 22.80 -13.80 -23.63
CA GLY A 671 24.27 -13.78 -23.73
C GLY A 671 25.00 -14.90 -22.99
N TRP A 672 24.31 -15.86 -22.37
CA TRP A 672 24.95 -16.99 -21.69
C TRP A 672 25.52 -17.97 -22.74
N SER A 673 26.79 -18.33 -22.59
CA SER A 673 27.46 -19.30 -23.44
C SER A 673 26.91 -20.72 -23.22
N ARG A 674 27.13 -21.61 -24.20
CA ARG A 674 26.79 -23.03 -24.03
C ARG A 674 27.55 -23.65 -22.85
N GLN A 675 28.82 -23.27 -22.69
CA GLN A 675 29.69 -23.75 -21.63
C GLN A 675 29.18 -23.35 -20.23
N GLU A 676 28.70 -22.11 -20.05
CA GLU A 676 28.06 -21.67 -18.80
C GLU A 676 26.80 -22.48 -18.51
N ILE A 677 25.97 -22.76 -19.53
CA ILE A 677 24.75 -23.55 -19.35
C ILE A 677 25.08 -25.00 -18.96
N ASP A 678 26.09 -25.60 -19.60
CA ASP A 678 26.56 -26.95 -19.26
C ASP A 678 27.18 -27.00 -17.85
N TRP A 679 27.85 -25.93 -17.40
CA TRP A 679 28.34 -25.79 -16.02
C TRP A 679 27.23 -25.74 -14.96
N ILE A 680 26.03 -25.23 -15.28
CA ILE A 680 24.89 -25.27 -14.34
C ILE A 680 24.53 -26.73 -14.00
N GLU A 681 24.44 -27.60 -15.01
CA GLU A 681 24.09 -29.02 -14.79
C GLU A 681 25.23 -29.81 -14.13
N GLN A 682 26.49 -29.44 -14.38
CA GLN A 682 27.67 -30.01 -13.71
C GLN A 682 27.72 -29.62 -12.23
N GLU A 683 27.64 -28.32 -11.92
CA GLU A 683 27.64 -27.82 -10.55
C GLU A 683 26.44 -28.35 -9.74
N PHE A 684 25.31 -28.66 -10.39
CA PHE A 684 24.18 -29.36 -9.76
C PHE A 684 24.53 -30.81 -9.35
N GLN A 685 25.25 -31.57 -10.18
CA GLN A 685 25.71 -32.90 -9.76
C GLN A 685 26.75 -32.77 -8.65
N ASP A 686 27.70 -31.85 -8.76
CA ASP A 686 28.73 -31.62 -7.75
C ASP A 686 28.12 -31.22 -6.39
N LEU A 687 27.10 -30.35 -6.37
CA LEU A 687 26.35 -30.01 -5.15
C LEU A 687 25.76 -31.25 -4.46
N ARG A 688 25.20 -32.17 -5.25
CA ARG A 688 24.59 -33.41 -4.74
C ARG A 688 25.65 -34.39 -4.25
N ASP A 689 26.73 -34.56 -5.00
CA ASP A 689 27.87 -35.40 -4.61
C ASP A 689 28.50 -34.89 -3.31
N VAL A 690 28.64 -33.56 -3.16
CA VAL A 690 29.15 -32.93 -1.94
C VAL A 690 28.17 -33.09 -0.78
N TYR A 691 26.86 -32.95 -0.99
CA TYR A 691 25.84 -33.20 0.05
C TYR A 691 25.91 -34.62 0.64
N PHE A 692 26.18 -35.65 -0.18
CA PHE A 692 26.36 -37.03 0.31
C PHE A 692 27.75 -37.32 0.92
N ARG A 693 28.75 -36.45 0.72
CA ARG A 693 30.13 -36.64 1.20
C ARG A 693 30.48 -35.77 2.42
N GLU A 694 29.95 -34.55 2.50
CA GLU A 694 30.22 -33.57 3.55
C GLU A 694 29.06 -33.50 4.56
N GLU A 695 29.13 -34.31 5.62
CA GLU A 695 28.09 -34.34 6.67
C GLU A 695 27.86 -32.93 7.30
N SER A 696 28.90 -32.09 7.37
CA SER A 696 28.77 -30.70 7.84
C SER A 696 27.95 -29.80 6.90
N LEU A 697 27.99 -30.03 5.58
CA LEU A 697 27.14 -29.30 4.64
C LEU A 697 25.71 -29.85 4.72
N LYS A 698 25.56 -31.16 4.80
CA LYS A 698 24.27 -31.84 4.95
C LYS A 698 23.50 -31.34 6.16
N ILE A 699 24.10 -31.34 7.35
CA ILE A 699 23.48 -30.79 8.57
C ILE A 699 23.11 -29.31 8.40
N ALA A 700 23.97 -28.51 7.78
CA ALA A 700 23.67 -27.09 7.55
C ALA A 700 22.45 -26.90 6.64
N LEU A 701 22.34 -27.65 5.54
CA LEU A 701 21.20 -27.58 4.62
C LEU A 701 19.92 -28.19 5.21
N GLU A 702 20.02 -29.26 6.00
CA GLU A 702 18.88 -29.85 6.72
C GLU A 702 18.38 -28.95 7.87
N SER A 703 19.22 -28.03 8.36
CA SER A 703 18.82 -27.02 9.36
C SER A 703 18.14 -25.77 8.78
N CYS A 704 18.08 -25.61 7.45
CA CYS A 704 17.45 -24.48 6.79
C CYS A 704 15.91 -24.57 6.85
N ASN A 705 15.25 -23.60 7.48
CA ASN A 705 13.79 -23.49 7.53
C ASN A 705 13.21 -22.71 6.33
N TYR A 706 11.89 -22.54 6.29
CA TYR A 706 11.18 -21.83 5.21
C TYR A 706 11.37 -20.30 5.23
N GLU A 707 11.78 -19.72 6.36
CA GLU A 707 12.05 -18.29 6.54
C GLU A 707 13.46 -17.85 6.07
N ILE A 708 14.31 -18.80 5.66
CA ILE A 708 15.69 -18.47 5.28
C ILE A 708 15.71 -17.72 3.95
N SER A 709 16.42 -16.59 3.89
CA SER A 709 16.54 -15.84 2.65
C SER A 709 17.36 -16.63 1.61
N PHE A 710 17.11 -16.38 0.32
CA PHE A 710 17.91 -16.96 -0.77
C PHE A 710 19.42 -16.76 -0.53
N ARG A 711 19.83 -15.56 -0.10
CA ARG A 711 21.25 -15.25 0.16
C ARG A 711 21.83 -16.10 1.30
N ASP A 712 21.08 -16.26 2.39
CA ASP A 712 21.56 -16.96 3.58
C ASP A 712 21.60 -18.48 3.34
N SER A 713 20.60 -19.02 2.64
CA SER A 713 20.58 -20.42 2.17
C SER A 713 21.77 -20.74 1.26
N TRP A 714 22.08 -19.89 0.29
CA TRP A 714 23.27 -20.05 -0.56
C TRP A 714 24.60 -19.71 0.15
N SER A 715 24.57 -19.08 1.34
CA SER A 715 25.79 -18.85 2.13
C SER A 715 26.38 -20.17 2.67
N CYS A 716 25.54 -21.18 2.91
CA CYS A 716 25.95 -22.50 3.40
C CYS A 716 26.97 -23.20 2.50
N VAL A 717 26.88 -23.00 1.17
CA VAL A 717 27.86 -23.57 0.20
C VAL A 717 29.14 -22.75 0.06
N ARG A 718 29.29 -21.64 0.81
CA ARG A 718 30.51 -20.80 0.91
C ARG A 718 31.06 -20.31 -0.44
N GLY A 719 30.17 -19.96 -1.37
CA GLY A 719 30.54 -19.44 -2.70
C GLY A 719 31.04 -20.49 -3.70
N ARG A 720 30.85 -21.78 -3.41
CA ARG A 720 30.88 -22.86 -4.41
C ARG A 720 29.61 -22.78 -5.29
N PHE A 721 29.66 -23.42 -6.47
CA PHE A 721 28.51 -23.57 -7.38
C PHE A 721 27.93 -22.23 -7.88
N LYS A 722 28.79 -21.37 -8.45
CA LYS A 722 28.44 -19.98 -8.80
C LYS A 722 27.51 -19.88 -10.01
N HIS A 723 27.65 -20.76 -10.99
CA HIS A 723 26.79 -20.77 -12.18
C HIS A 723 25.40 -21.29 -11.83
N LEU A 724 25.34 -22.33 -10.99
CA LEU A 724 24.11 -22.84 -10.40
C LEU A 724 23.42 -21.79 -9.53
N GLN A 725 24.15 -21.13 -8.62
CA GLN A 725 23.61 -20.04 -7.80
C GLN A 725 23.05 -18.91 -8.67
N ARG A 726 23.76 -18.51 -9.73
CA ARG A 726 23.30 -17.46 -10.67
C ARG A 726 22.03 -17.88 -11.41
N PHE A 727 21.96 -19.11 -11.90
CA PHE A 727 20.77 -19.65 -12.55
C PHE A 727 19.59 -19.73 -11.60
N CYS A 728 19.77 -20.32 -10.42
CA CYS A 728 18.72 -20.40 -9.40
C CYS A 728 18.29 -19.03 -8.90
N GLY A 729 19.20 -18.04 -8.80
CA GLY A 729 18.89 -16.66 -8.46
C GLY A 729 18.06 -15.94 -9.52
N VAL A 730 18.36 -16.18 -10.80
CA VAL A 730 17.52 -15.71 -11.91
C VAL A 730 16.12 -16.34 -11.83
N MET A 731 16.02 -17.66 -11.66
CA MET A 731 14.72 -18.34 -11.52
C MET A 731 13.96 -17.89 -10.25
N ALA A 732 14.67 -17.54 -9.18
CA ALA A 732 14.12 -16.98 -7.95
C ALA A 732 13.42 -15.62 -8.17
N THR A 733 13.72 -14.87 -9.26
CA THR A 733 12.96 -13.64 -9.59
C THR A 733 11.48 -13.90 -9.91
N ALA A 734 11.12 -15.13 -10.29
CA ALA A 734 9.75 -15.57 -10.55
C ALA A 734 8.95 -15.89 -9.28
N TYR A 735 9.61 -16.09 -8.13
CA TYR A 735 8.93 -16.38 -6.87
C TYR A 735 8.27 -15.11 -6.30
N PRO A 736 7.08 -15.22 -5.68
CA PRO A 736 6.53 -14.15 -4.84
C PRO A 736 7.52 -13.83 -3.70
N VAL A 737 7.75 -12.54 -3.43
CA VAL A 737 8.68 -12.13 -2.36
C VAL A 737 7.96 -12.15 -1.01
N ASP A 738 8.70 -12.66 -0.02
CA ASP A 738 8.36 -12.84 1.40
C ASP A 738 7.40 -11.81 2.01
N LEU A 739 6.47 -12.34 2.81
CA LEU A 739 5.74 -11.57 3.82
C LEU A 739 6.54 -11.44 5.13
N THR A 740 7.61 -12.23 5.30
CA THR A 740 8.32 -12.42 6.57
C THR A 740 9.82 -12.63 6.34
N GLY A 741 10.68 -11.66 6.70
CA GLY A 741 12.06 -12.02 7.05
C GLY A 741 13.27 -11.46 6.27
N SER A 742 13.16 -10.39 5.45
CA SER A 742 14.35 -9.55 5.18
C SER A 742 14.10 -8.03 5.11
N ALA A 743 12.89 -7.59 5.46
CA ALA A 743 12.62 -6.21 5.88
C ALA A 743 12.50 -6.08 7.43
N GLY A 744 12.71 -7.19 8.16
CA GLY A 744 12.56 -7.33 9.62
C GLY A 744 13.64 -6.63 10.46
N LYS A 745 13.92 -5.35 10.17
CA LYS A 745 14.57 -4.34 11.03
C LYS A 745 14.71 -2.97 10.35
N LEU A 746 14.46 -2.88 9.04
CA LEU A 746 14.42 -1.62 8.29
C LEU A 746 12.98 -1.20 7.97
N SER A 747 12.29 -0.85 9.05
CA SER A 747 11.12 0.02 9.10
C SER A 747 9.82 -0.41 8.43
N LEU A 748 8.71 -0.13 9.14
CA LEU A 748 7.34 -0.09 8.67
C LEU A 748 7.08 1.13 7.72
N VAL A 749 8.09 1.52 6.94
CA VAL A 749 8.16 2.71 6.09
C VAL A 749 8.97 2.36 4.84
N GLY A 750 8.30 2.18 3.69
CA GLY A 750 8.99 1.89 2.43
C GLY A 750 8.06 1.68 1.24
N ASN A 751 7.34 0.56 1.22
CA ASN A 751 6.60 0.11 0.02
C ASN A 751 5.10 0.47 0.03
N ASN A 752 4.56 0.99 1.12
CA ASN A 752 3.19 1.51 1.11
C ASN A 752 3.13 2.83 0.32
N LEU A 753 2.21 2.93 -0.64
CA LEU A 753 1.60 4.20 -1.01
C LEU A 753 0.74 4.66 0.18
N ALA A 754 1.43 5.28 1.15
CA ALA A 754 0.97 5.68 2.49
C ALA A 754 0.55 4.52 3.42
N PRO A 755 1.18 4.35 4.60
CA PRO A 755 0.45 3.91 5.77
C PRO A 755 -0.69 4.91 6.04
N ILE A 756 -1.77 4.46 6.67
CA ILE A 756 -3.00 5.26 6.95
C ILE A 756 -2.76 6.41 7.97
N SER A 757 -1.51 6.74 8.28
CA SER A 757 -1.07 7.87 9.09
C SER A 757 -0.45 9.01 8.24
N ARG A 758 -1.32 9.95 7.81
CA ARG A 758 -0.99 11.34 7.41
C ARG A 758 0.02 11.53 6.27
N VAL A 759 -0.37 11.19 5.04
CA VAL A 759 0.08 11.92 3.84
C VAL A 759 -1.12 12.65 3.25
N SER A 760 -1.45 13.81 3.81
CA SER A 760 -2.68 14.55 3.49
C SER A 760 -2.64 15.35 2.18
N ASN A 761 -1.55 15.29 1.41
CA ASN A 761 -1.33 16.15 0.24
C ASN A 761 -0.48 15.45 -0.83
N LEU A 762 -1.14 14.82 -1.81
CA LEU A 762 -0.63 14.74 -3.19
C LEU A 762 -1.25 15.93 -3.97
N PRO A 763 -0.51 17.03 -4.21
CA PRO A 763 -1.05 18.13 -5.00
C PRO A 763 -0.84 17.85 -6.48
N GLY A 764 -1.95 17.58 -7.18
CA GLY A 764 -2.05 17.51 -8.63
C GLY A 764 -3.47 17.88 -9.03
N ASP A 765 -3.61 18.63 -10.13
CA ASP A 765 -4.92 18.93 -10.70
C ASP A 765 -5.62 17.64 -11.16
N VAL A 766 -6.95 17.63 -11.23
CA VAL A 766 -7.75 16.41 -11.50
C VAL A 766 -7.53 15.83 -12.93
N GLU A 767 -6.75 16.53 -13.77
CA GLU A 767 -6.27 16.06 -15.08
C GLU A 767 -4.92 15.28 -15.03
N ALA A 768 -4.21 15.27 -13.89
CA ALA A 768 -2.92 14.62 -13.72
C ALA A 768 -3.08 13.12 -13.38
N GLY A 769 -3.03 12.26 -14.40
CA GLY A 769 -3.05 10.80 -14.21
C GLY A 769 -1.81 10.25 -13.49
N VAL A 770 -1.85 8.97 -13.09
CA VAL A 770 -0.76 8.30 -12.33
C VAL A 770 0.54 8.14 -13.14
N SER A 771 0.46 8.28 -14.46
CA SER A 771 1.60 8.38 -15.37
C SER A 771 2.17 9.80 -15.48
N ASP A 772 1.67 10.78 -14.71
CA ASP A 772 2.23 12.12 -14.66
C ASP A 772 3.65 12.11 -14.07
N LEU A 773 4.49 13.00 -14.59
CA LEU A 773 5.88 13.18 -14.19
C LEU A 773 6.05 13.31 -12.67
N SER A 774 5.13 13.98 -11.97
CA SER A 774 5.22 14.19 -10.52
C SER A 774 5.13 12.89 -9.71
N VAL A 775 4.16 12.05 -10.03
CA VAL A 775 3.94 10.74 -9.37
C VAL A 775 5.08 9.80 -9.70
N GLN A 776 5.48 9.72 -10.97
CA GLN A 776 6.59 8.86 -11.38
C GLN A 776 7.93 9.34 -10.77
N ALA A 777 8.21 10.64 -10.75
CA ALA A 777 9.42 11.17 -10.10
C ALA A 777 9.44 10.89 -8.59
N ALA A 778 8.29 10.93 -7.90
CA ALA A 778 8.20 10.55 -6.48
C ALA A 778 8.53 9.06 -6.24
N LEU A 779 8.03 8.16 -7.09
CA LEU A 779 8.36 6.73 -7.02
C LEU A 779 9.83 6.47 -7.38
N GLN A 780 10.34 7.13 -8.41
CA GLN A 780 11.74 7.05 -8.83
C GLN A 780 12.70 7.60 -7.77
N ALA A 781 12.33 8.67 -7.04
CA ALA A 781 13.12 9.23 -5.95
C ALA A 781 13.34 8.22 -4.80
N ARG A 782 12.30 7.47 -4.43
CA ARG A 782 12.36 6.47 -3.35
C ARG A 782 13.37 5.34 -3.62
N GLN A 783 13.58 4.99 -4.89
CA GLN A 783 14.52 3.93 -5.27
C GLN A 783 15.87 4.43 -5.79
N PHE A 784 16.02 5.73 -6.08
CA PHE A 784 17.24 6.31 -6.68
C PHE A 784 18.53 5.79 -6.03
N ARG A 785 18.68 5.97 -4.71
CA ARG A 785 19.90 5.53 -4.00
C ARG A 785 20.15 4.02 -4.09
N ARG A 786 19.10 3.19 -4.04
CA ARG A 786 19.21 1.73 -4.15
C ARG A 786 19.60 1.28 -5.56
N LEU A 787 19.09 1.98 -6.57
CA LEU A 787 19.33 1.69 -7.98
C LEU A 787 20.73 2.17 -8.43
N GLN A 788 21.19 3.33 -7.94
CA GLN A 788 22.54 3.84 -8.20
C GLN A 788 23.63 3.06 -7.46
N ALA A 789 23.30 2.39 -6.34
CA ALA A 789 24.24 1.56 -5.59
C ALA A 789 24.56 0.20 -6.24
N ILE A 790 23.83 -0.21 -7.29
CA ILE A 790 24.15 -1.42 -8.05
C ILE A 790 25.36 -1.14 -8.97
N GLU A 791 26.38 -1.98 -8.91
CA GLU A 791 27.41 -2.08 -9.94
C GLU A 791 26.81 -2.81 -11.17
N SER A 792 26.89 -2.20 -12.36
CA SER A 792 26.18 -2.64 -13.58
C SER A 792 27.05 -2.61 -14.83
#